data_AF-A0A959I2L1-F1
#
_entry.id   AF-A0A959I2L1-F1
#
_cell.length_a   1.000
_cell.length_b   1.000
_cell.length_c   1.000
_cell.angle_alpha   90.00
_cell.angle_beta   90.00
_cell.angle_gamma   90.00
#
_symmetry.space_group_name_H-M   'P 1'
#
loop_
_entity.id
_entity.type
_entity.pdbx_description
1 polymer ?
#
loop_
_entity_poly.entity_id
_entity_poly.type
_entity_poly.pdbx_seq_one_letter_code
_entity_poly.pdbx_strand_id
1 'polypeptide(L)'
;MNKLKLSDLTYLFALNSRANGHAFADSFGSRRKLAPERALSGRNFLLRSDLSSSLRNLNRAGYFAAFLFSLFFLNSCSGQEGLVRDIEEFNHAVANAQPGNKIILANGVWQDAELLLVGKGTAEAPITLTVQEKGKVTLEGQSYLRLAGEHLVVEGLVFKNGYTPTSEVISFRKDKETLCNHCRVTECVIDNYNNPERFDSDYWVGIYGKNNRFDHNYLVGKRNVGVTLAVRLNTPESRENHHLIDHNYFGHHPILGSNGGETLRIGTSHYSLTNSNTIVEYNYFDRCNGEHEIISNKSCQNTFRYNTFYECQGTLTMRHGNETLVEGNYFFGNGKANTGGIRIINESQKVINNYCEGLTGYRFRGALVIMNGVPNSPINRYFPVINSEASNNTFVNCDYIQLCAGSDAERSAVPQNTVVNNNIFYNEKKDDLFTVYDDISGISFNGNILSENISPIASNGFIQKKIEFQRDENGILLPSDKSIKAGITEVKPHATPENTGVAWYPKVEQEVRFNMGKKIRVSPGENTLFEAVRNAEYGDVLELAEGDYLMTKSIEVNHPITVRAKGKKPTIRFEKNSLFNIENGGALALYDLKIDGAESPDYSGNSVIRTSRYSMNRNYKLIIENCDFTDLDVNHSFNVLKIYKNTFADSVVLRNSTFKNISGAVLSLDAEMDDIGIYSAENVVIDNCQFEDIGGAALNLHRGGRDESTFGPMLQMNNSTFKNVGGDQRNKSGASVSLHGVQVTHITGCDFTDSKPLKLHLVVGEPITKIKDSKFNNTEKVVAHDGSYKDEDLDFD
;
A
#
# COMPACT_ATOMS: atom_id res chain seq x y z
N MET A 1 -15.57 -23.30 -39.47
CA MET A 1 -14.79 -24.04 -38.46
C MET A 1 -13.37 -23.52 -38.49
N ASN A 2 -13.02 -22.65 -37.54
CA ASN A 2 -11.65 -22.41 -37.09
C ASN A 2 -11.79 -21.60 -35.79
N LYS A 3 -11.47 -22.27 -34.68
CA LYS A 3 -11.54 -21.71 -33.32
C LYS A 3 -10.31 -20.81 -33.12
N LEU A 4 -10.54 -19.51 -33.02
CA LEU A 4 -9.55 -18.57 -32.48
C LEU A 4 -9.30 -18.92 -31.00
N LYS A 5 -8.01 -19.01 -30.64
CA LYS A 5 -7.52 -19.41 -29.32
C LYS A 5 -7.89 -18.34 -28.28
N LEU A 6 -8.59 -18.78 -27.24
CA LEU A 6 -9.02 -17.98 -26.09
C LEU A 6 -7.94 -17.95 -24.98
N SER A 7 -6.67 -17.77 -25.32
CA SER A 7 -5.54 -17.81 -24.37
C SER A 7 -4.97 -16.44 -23.97
N ASP A 8 -5.34 -15.36 -24.67
CA ASP A 8 -4.70 -14.04 -24.47
C ASP A 8 -5.55 -13.03 -23.66
N LEU A 9 -6.74 -13.44 -23.19
CA LEU A 9 -7.73 -12.55 -22.56
C LEU A 9 -7.92 -12.74 -21.05
N THR A 10 -6.98 -13.40 -20.36
CA THR A 10 -7.03 -13.57 -18.89
C THR A 10 -6.01 -12.67 -18.19
N TYR A 11 -6.11 -11.36 -18.41
CA TYR A 11 -5.41 -10.37 -17.58
C TYR A 11 -6.47 -9.46 -16.93
N LEU A 12 -6.54 -9.48 -15.59
CA LEU A 12 -7.32 -8.58 -14.70
C LEU A 12 -8.84 -8.78 -14.48
N PHE A 13 -9.49 -9.86 -14.92
CA PHE A 13 -10.92 -10.09 -14.62
C PHE A 13 -11.27 -10.57 -13.19
N ALA A 14 -10.36 -10.46 -12.22
CA ALA A 14 -10.58 -10.90 -10.84
C ALA A 14 -10.76 -9.77 -9.81
N LEU A 15 -11.19 -8.57 -10.23
CA LEU A 15 -11.45 -7.45 -9.29
C LEU A 15 -12.93 -7.20 -8.96
N ASN A 16 -13.88 -8.08 -9.32
CA ASN A 16 -15.29 -7.85 -8.93
C ASN A 16 -16.23 -9.07 -8.84
N SER A 17 -15.76 -10.31 -8.69
CA SER A 17 -16.69 -11.42 -8.37
C SER A 17 -16.06 -12.53 -7.53
N ARG A 18 -16.30 -12.48 -6.20
CA ARG A 18 -16.46 -13.63 -5.28
C ARG A 18 -16.63 -13.11 -3.85
N ALA A 19 -17.81 -12.55 -3.59
CA ALA A 19 -18.36 -12.50 -2.23
C ALA A 19 -19.63 -13.34 -2.26
N ASN A 20 -19.49 -14.64 -1.96
CA ASN A 20 -20.57 -15.47 -1.41
C ASN A 20 -20.04 -16.84 -1.03
N GLY A 21 -20.15 -17.15 0.25
CA GLY A 21 -20.17 -18.52 0.76
C GLY A 21 -19.02 -18.88 1.69
N HIS A 22 -19.07 -18.45 2.94
CA HIS A 22 -18.81 -19.34 4.09
C HIS A 22 -19.61 -18.84 5.29
N ALA A 23 -20.68 -19.57 5.59
CA ALA A 23 -21.51 -19.38 6.77
C ALA A 23 -20.81 -20.04 7.98
N PHE A 24 -20.62 -19.28 9.05
CA PHE A 24 -20.42 -19.82 10.39
C PHE A 24 -21.59 -19.39 11.27
N ALA A 25 -22.10 -20.38 12.01
CA ALA A 25 -23.36 -20.36 12.72
C ALA A 25 -23.27 -19.59 14.04
N ASP A 26 -24.19 -18.64 14.24
CA ASP A 26 -24.48 -18.04 15.55
C ASP A 26 -25.41 -18.94 16.36
N SER A 27 -25.06 -19.12 17.64
CA SER A 27 -25.93 -19.73 18.64
C SER A 27 -26.39 -18.71 19.67
N PHE A 28 -27.69 -18.77 19.95
CA PHE A 28 -28.49 -17.87 20.78
C PHE A 28 -28.24 -17.98 22.30
N GLY A 29 -28.48 -16.87 23.00
CA GLY A 29 -28.94 -16.81 24.40
C GLY A 29 -28.30 -15.63 25.16
N SER A 30 -29.00 -14.70 25.81
CA SER A 30 -30.32 -14.74 26.40
C SER A 30 -30.82 -13.31 26.74
N ARG A 31 -32.11 -13.25 27.05
CA ARG A 31 -33.01 -12.10 27.19
C ARG A 31 -32.83 -11.28 28.49
N ARG A 32 -33.23 -10.00 28.45
CA ARG A 32 -34.16 -9.31 29.41
C ARG A 32 -34.46 -7.89 28.90
N LYS A 33 -35.62 -7.69 28.25
CA LYS A 33 -36.88 -7.10 28.76
C LYS A 33 -36.79 -5.64 29.24
N LEU A 34 -37.44 -4.78 28.45
CA LEU A 34 -37.72 -3.35 28.62
C LEU A 34 -39.00 -3.06 29.43
N ALA A 35 -39.06 -1.78 29.86
CA ALA A 35 -40.23 -0.88 29.98
C ALA A 35 -40.86 -0.66 31.39
N PRO A 36 -41.61 0.45 31.62
CA PRO A 36 -41.26 1.87 31.34
C PRO A 36 -41.74 2.88 32.43
N GLU A 37 -41.35 4.16 32.24
CA GLU A 37 -41.97 5.46 32.60
C GLU A 37 -42.97 5.61 33.79
N ARG A 38 -42.77 6.67 34.61
CA ARG A 38 -43.66 7.87 34.67
C ARG A 38 -43.16 8.97 35.61
N ALA A 39 -43.62 10.18 35.30
CA ALA A 39 -43.20 11.50 35.79
C ALA A 39 -44.04 12.03 36.97
N LEU A 40 -43.72 13.29 37.36
CA LEU A 40 -44.41 14.26 38.25
C LEU A 40 -43.86 14.28 39.69
N SER A 41 -43.71 15.39 40.42
CA SER A 41 -43.83 16.84 40.20
C SER A 41 -43.52 17.53 41.55
N GLY A 42 -43.08 18.80 41.55
CA GLY A 42 -43.29 19.78 42.65
C GLY A 42 -42.20 19.84 43.72
N ARG A 43 -41.29 20.82 43.67
CA ARG A 43 -41.36 22.17 44.26
C ARG A 43 -41.59 22.22 45.78
N ASN A 44 -40.57 22.76 46.46
CA ASN A 44 -40.61 24.01 47.25
C ASN A 44 -40.40 23.95 48.78
N PHE A 45 -39.56 24.91 49.21
CA PHE A 45 -39.45 25.62 50.50
C PHE A 45 -38.48 25.12 51.60
N LEU A 46 -37.29 25.72 51.59
CA LEU A 46 -36.73 26.63 52.62
C LEU A 46 -37.31 26.53 54.05
N LEU A 47 -36.43 26.35 55.04
CA LEU A 47 -36.15 27.38 56.07
C LEU A 47 -34.95 27.00 56.95
N ARG A 48 -34.19 28.05 57.31
CA ARG A 48 -32.98 28.09 58.10
C ARG A 48 -33.27 28.08 59.62
N SER A 49 -32.19 27.92 60.38
CA SER A 49 -31.86 28.60 61.66
C SER A 49 -32.55 28.05 62.92
N ASP A 50 -31.94 28.00 64.10
CA ASP A 50 -30.61 28.40 64.58
C ASP A 50 -30.42 27.85 66.02
N LEU A 51 -29.17 27.90 66.50
CA LEU A 51 -28.73 28.20 67.87
C LEU A 51 -28.86 27.21 69.05
N SER A 52 -27.66 26.77 69.48
CA SER A 52 -27.10 26.86 70.86
C SER A 52 -27.71 25.95 71.96
N SER A 53 -27.03 25.50 73.02
CA SER A 53 -25.64 25.42 73.49
C SER A 53 -25.72 24.78 74.88
N SER A 54 -24.86 23.82 75.21
CA SER A 54 -24.63 23.34 76.60
C SER A 54 -23.45 22.34 76.58
N LEU A 55 -22.21 22.82 76.70
CA LEU A 55 -21.42 22.86 77.94
C LEU A 55 -21.02 21.49 78.54
N ARG A 56 -19.71 21.27 78.43
CA ARG A 56 -18.76 20.74 79.43
C ARG A 56 -18.68 19.23 79.72
N ASN A 57 -17.52 18.75 79.27
CA ASN A 57 -16.53 17.94 79.97
C ASN A 57 -16.58 16.42 79.84
N LEU A 58 -15.34 15.90 79.72
CA LEU A 58 -14.88 14.52 79.79
C LEU A 58 -15.06 13.68 78.51
N ASN A 59 -14.03 13.68 77.66
CA ASN A 59 -13.06 12.58 77.72
C ASN A 59 -11.86 12.84 76.81
N ARG A 60 -10.68 12.91 77.43
CA ARG A 60 -9.34 12.95 76.81
C ARG A 60 -8.96 11.64 76.08
N ALA A 61 -9.93 10.86 75.61
CA ALA A 61 -9.74 9.62 74.87
C ALA A 61 -10.16 9.72 73.39
N GLY A 62 -10.89 10.78 72.98
CA GLY A 62 -11.39 10.94 71.61
C GLY A 62 -10.40 11.56 70.62
N TYR A 63 -9.41 12.34 71.09
CA TYR A 63 -8.47 13.04 70.21
C TYR A 63 -7.32 12.15 69.70
N PHE A 64 -7.03 11.04 70.38
CA PHE A 64 -6.07 10.05 69.87
C PHE A 64 -6.72 9.14 68.82
N ALA A 65 -8.01 8.81 68.98
CA ALA A 65 -8.77 8.04 68.00
C ALA A 65 -9.07 8.84 66.72
N ALA A 66 -9.37 10.15 66.82
CA ALA A 66 -9.59 10.99 65.65
C ALA A 66 -8.30 11.29 64.85
N PHE A 67 -7.14 11.38 65.51
CA PHE A 67 -5.84 11.53 64.85
C PHE A 67 -5.35 10.21 64.22
N LEU A 68 -5.66 9.06 64.85
CA LEU A 68 -5.43 7.74 64.23
C LEU A 68 -6.42 7.44 63.09
N PHE A 69 -7.66 7.94 63.13
CA PHE A 69 -8.61 7.78 62.01
C PHE A 69 -8.26 8.67 60.81
N SER A 70 -7.65 9.85 61.02
CA SER A 70 -7.10 10.67 59.91
C SER A 70 -5.80 10.10 59.33
N LEU A 71 -5.05 9.29 60.09
CA LEU A 71 -3.85 8.58 59.62
C LEU A 71 -4.18 7.23 58.93
N PHE A 72 -5.38 6.69 59.11
CA PHE A 72 -5.84 5.48 58.40
C PHE A 72 -6.59 5.76 57.09
N PHE A 73 -6.98 7.01 56.79
CA PHE A 73 -7.55 7.39 55.48
C PHE A 73 -6.52 7.90 54.46
N LEU A 74 -5.23 7.96 54.82
CA LEU A 74 -4.14 8.32 53.89
C LEU A 74 -3.43 7.11 53.26
N ASN A 75 -3.82 5.87 53.58
CA ASN A 75 -3.23 4.65 53.03
C ASN A 75 -4.25 3.79 52.29
N SER A 76 -4.95 4.38 51.32
CA SER A 76 -5.73 3.63 50.33
C SER A 76 -5.79 4.37 49.00
N CYS A 77 -4.63 4.77 48.48
CA CYS A 77 -4.44 4.85 47.05
C CYS A 77 -3.38 3.81 46.70
N SER A 78 -3.79 2.55 46.62
CA SER A 78 -3.01 1.49 45.97
C SER A 78 -2.93 1.81 44.47
N GLY A 79 -2.19 2.86 44.13
CA GLY A 79 -1.78 3.10 42.75
C GLY A 79 -0.91 1.92 42.33
N GLN A 80 -1.16 1.40 41.14
CA GLN A 80 -0.28 0.42 40.52
C GLN A 80 1.14 1.00 40.49
N GLU A 81 2.11 0.32 41.10
CA GLU A 81 3.50 0.78 41.14
C GLU A 81 4.01 1.02 39.71
N GLY A 82 4.64 2.18 39.48
CA GLY A 82 5.11 2.59 38.16
C GLY A 82 4.08 3.27 37.26
N LEU A 83 2.82 3.42 37.69
CA LEU A 83 1.78 4.10 36.91
C LEU A 83 2.04 5.61 36.79
N VAL A 84 2.11 6.10 35.55
CA VAL A 84 2.25 7.52 35.18
C VAL A 84 1.06 7.98 34.34
N ARG A 85 0.62 9.22 34.54
CA ARG A 85 -0.61 9.78 33.94
C ARG A 85 -0.36 10.86 32.89
N ASP A 86 0.84 11.42 32.88
CA ASP A 86 1.24 12.47 31.95
C ASP A 86 2.74 12.41 31.67
N ILE A 87 3.20 13.32 30.79
CA ILE A 87 4.58 13.36 30.35
C ILE A 87 5.56 13.78 31.47
N GLU A 88 5.10 14.57 32.45
CA GLU A 88 5.94 14.99 33.57
C GLU A 88 6.22 13.82 34.51
N GLU A 89 5.18 13.07 34.87
CA GLU A 89 5.29 11.83 35.65
C GLU A 89 6.13 10.78 34.90
N PHE A 90 5.95 10.63 33.58
CA PHE A 90 6.79 9.76 32.75
C PHE A 90 8.27 10.16 32.81
N ASN A 91 8.59 11.43 32.57
CA ASN A 91 9.97 11.91 32.59
C ASN A 91 10.62 11.74 33.97
N HIS A 92 9.87 11.99 35.05
CA HIS A 92 10.33 11.74 36.41
C HIS A 92 10.58 10.24 36.66
N ALA A 93 9.70 9.36 36.19
CA ALA A 93 9.88 7.92 36.31
C ALA A 93 11.11 7.42 35.55
N VAL A 94 11.33 7.90 34.31
CA VAL A 94 12.53 7.57 33.51
C VAL A 94 13.81 8.00 34.22
N ALA A 95 13.85 9.23 34.77
CA ALA A 95 15.04 9.74 35.46
C ALA A 95 15.45 8.93 36.70
N ASN A 96 14.50 8.25 37.33
CA ASN A 96 14.72 7.46 38.55
C ASN A 96 14.79 5.95 38.30
N ALA A 97 14.55 5.49 37.07
CA ALA A 97 14.42 4.07 36.75
C ALA A 97 15.71 3.28 37.04
N GLN A 98 15.54 2.16 37.74
CA GLN A 98 16.57 1.16 38.03
C GLN A 98 16.26 -0.15 37.29
N PRO A 99 17.25 -1.05 37.10
CA PRO A 99 17.02 -2.39 36.55
C PRO A 99 15.80 -3.08 37.18
N GLY A 100 14.89 -3.59 36.34
CA GLY A 100 13.65 -4.27 36.74
C GLY A 100 12.46 -3.35 37.00
N ASN A 101 12.63 -2.03 36.98
CA ASN A 101 11.51 -1.10 37.12
C ASN A 101 10.56 -1.16 35.90
N LYS A 102 9.27 -0.91 36.18
CA LYS A 102 8.22 -0.76 35.18
C LYS A 102 7.67 0.66 35.22
N ILE A 103 7.57 1.29 34.06
CA ILE A 103 6.89 2.56 33.83
C ILE A 103 5.62 2.23 33.05
N ILE A 104 4.45 2.55 33.59
CA ILE A 104 3.16 2.08 33.10
C ILE A 104 2.33 3.31 32.71
N LEU A 105 2.10 3.49 31.41
CA LEU A 105 1.25 4.58 30.94
C LEU A 105 -0.22 4.29 31.29
N ALA A 106 -0.87 5.23 31.97
CA ALA A 106 -2.29 5.13 32.29
C ALA A 106 -3.17 5.14 31.02
N ASN A 107 -4.30 4.43 31.09
CA ASN A 107 -5.32 4.39 30.03
C ASN A 107 -5.73 5.80 29.60
N GLY A 108 -5.88 6.02 28.30
CA GLY A 108 -6.27 7.31 27.73
C GLY A 108 -5.49 7.68 26.48
N VAL A 109 -5.74 8.89 25.99
CA VAL A 109 -5.05 9.50 24.85
C VAL A 109 -3.86 10.30 25.38
N TRP A 110 -2.67 9.92 24.94
CA TRP A 110 -1.42 10.64 25.12
C TRP A 110 -1.20 11.50 23.88
N GLN A 111 -1.71 12.73 23.95
CA GLN A 111 -1.65 13.69 22.86
C GLN A 111 -0.28 14.36 22.82
N ASP A 112 0.34 14.42 21.63
CA ASP A 112 1.63 15.11 21.39
C ASP A 112 2.74 14.68 22.38
N ALA A 113 2.76 13.38 22.73
CA ALA A 113 3.66 12.81 23.72
C ALA A 113 5.04 12.47 23.14
N GLU A 114 6.06 13.19 23.60
CA GLU A 114 7.46 12.96 23.24
C GLU A 114 8.13 11.97 24.21
N LEU A 115 7.98 10.67 23.97
CA LEU A 115 8.52 9.65 24.87
C LEU A 115 10.01 9.41 24.61
N LEU A 116 10.86 9.75 25.57
CA LEU A 116 12.29 9.42 25.57
C LEU A 116 12.59 8.46 26.72
N LEU A 117 12.70 7.16 26.41
CA LEU A 117 13.08 6.14 27.38
C LEU A 117 14.61 5.99 27.38
N VAL A 118 15.26 6.44 28.46
CA VAL A 118 16.71 6.32 28.65
C VAL A 118 16.98 5.57 29.94
N GLY A 119 17.83 4.55 29.88
CA GLY A 119 18.18 3.79 31.06
C GLY A 119 19.13 2.64 30.77
N LYS A 120 19.62 2.01 31.84
CA LYS A 120 20.46 0.80 31.75
C LYS A 120 19.85 -0.27 32.64
N GLY A 121 19.09 -1.18 32.03
CA GLY A 121 18.66 -2.41 32.67
C GLY A 121 19.76 -3.47 32.66
N THR A 122 19.41 -4.69 33.05
CA THR A 122 20.25 -5.88 32.82
C THR A 122 19.46 -6.93 32.03
N ALA A 123 20.13 -7.97 31.55
CA ALA A 123 19.47 -9.07 30.86
C ALA A 123 18.39 -9.74 31.72
N GLU A 124 18.61 -9.86 33.02
CA GLU A 124 17.69 -10.47 33.99
C GLU A 124 16.65 -9.48 34.52
N ALA A 125 16.94 -8.17 34.47
CA ALA A 125 16.11 -7.11 35.03
C ALA A 125 16.06 -5.90 34.07
N PRO A 126 15.36 -6.02 32.93
CA PRO A 126 15.22 -4.90 32.00
C PRO A 126 14.37 -3.78 32.60
N ILE A 127 14.58 -2.55 32.13
CA ILE A 127 13.66 -1.43 32.41
C ILE A 127 12.53 -1.52 31.38
N THR A 128 11.28 -1.58 31.84
CA THR A 128 10.12 -1.79 30.96
C THR A 128 9.23 -0.56 30.91
N LEU A 129 8.93 -0.07 29.72
CA LEU A 129 7.82 0.84 29.43
C LEU A 129 6.64 0.01 28.92
N THR A 130 5.52 0.05 29.61
CA THR A 130 4.30 -0.70 29.27
C THR A 130 3.06 0.18 29.45
N VAL A 131 1.90 -0.38 29.16
CA VAL A 131 0.59 0.29 29.26
C VAL A 131 -0.27 -0.37 30.32
N GLN A 132 -1.16 0.39 30.94
CA GLN A 132 -2.08 -0.11 31.95
C GLN A 132 -2.99 -1.22 31.38
N GLU A 133 -3.53 -1.01 30.18
CA GLU A 133 -4.30 -2.01 29.45
C GLU A 133 -4.05 -1.88 27.94
N LYS A 134 -3.61 -2.97 27.30
CA LYS A 134 -3.30 -2.99 25.86
C LYS A 134 -4.55 -2.63 25.04
N GLY A 135 -4.38 -1.74 24.06
CA GLY A 135 -5.46 -1.21 23.26
C GLY A 135 -6.24 -0.05 23.88
N LYS A 136 -5.99 0.33 25.14
CA LYS A 136 -6.63 1.49 25.81
C LYS A 136 -5.71 2.68 26.04
N VAL A 137 -4.44 2.60 25.63
CA VAL A 137 -3.49 3.71 25.60
C VAL A 137 -3.17 4.02 24.14
N THR A 138 -3.45 5.24 23.69
CA THR A 138 -3.15 5.68 22.33
C THR A 138 -2.25 6.90 22.36
N LEU A 139 -1.25 6.92 21.49
CA LEU A 139 -0.39 8.05 21.22
C LEU A 139 -0.90 8.72 19.94
N GLU A 140 -1.38 9.95 20.08
CA GLU A 140 -2.06 10.70 19.01
C GLU A 140 -1.38 12.05 18.76
N GLY A 141 -1.72 12.72 17.66
CA GLY A 141 -1.09 13.98 17.27
C GLY A 141 0.37 13.82 16.82
N GLN A 142 1.26 14.61 17.40
CA GLN A 142 2.70 14.65 17.10
C GLN A 142 3.53 13.83 18.10
N SER A 143 3.01 12.69 18.54
CA SER A 143 3.69 11.76 19.44
C SER A 143 4.76 10.92 18.75
N TYR A 144 5.82 10.56 19.47
CA TYR A 144 6.88 9.66 19.01
C TYR A 144 7.66 9.04 20.19
N LEU A 145 8.45 8.01 19.92
CA LEU A 145 9.26 7.27 20.90
C LEU A 145 10.73 7.20 20.49
N ARG A 146 11.62 7.49 21.44
CA ARG A 146 13.07 7.24 21.34
C ARG A 146 13.55 6.38 22.50
N LEU A 147 14.40 5.40 22.21
CA LEU A 147 15.06 4.55 23.19
C LEU A 147 16.56 4.78 23.18
N ALA A 148 17.21 4.85 24.35
CA ALA A 148 18.66 4.88 24.42
C ALA A 148 19.20 4.23 25.71
N GLY A 149 20.34 3.56 25.60
CA GLY A 149 20.94 2.79 26.69
C GLY A 149 20.88 1.29 26.42
N GLU A 150 20.64 0.49 27.46
CA GLU A 150 20.80 -0.96 27.40
C GLU A 150 19.65 -1.70 28.10
N HIS A 151 19.23 -2.83 27.55
CA HIS A 151 18.24 -3.72 28.17
C HIS A 151 16.92 -3.01 28.51
N LEU A 152 16.37 -2.31 27.52
CA LEU A 152 15.07 -1.65 27.59
C LEU A 152 14.00 -2.49 26.90
N VAL A 153 12.79 -2.55 27.46
CA VAL A 153 11.63 -3.20 26.84
C VAL A 153 10.51 -2.19 26.71
N VAL A 154 9.90 -2.10 25.53
CA VAL A 154 8.69 -1.31 25.29
C VAL A 154 7.59 -2.25 24.80
N GLU A 155 6.43 -2.20 25.45
CA GLU A 155 5.30 -3.05 25.09
C GLU A 155 3.93 -2.35 25.11
N GLY A 156 3.06 -2.69 24.15
CA GLY A 156 1.63 -2.36 24.20
C GLY A 156 1.20 -0.97 23.72
N LEU A 157 2.11 -0.17 23.14
CA LEU A 157 1.80 1.18 22.64
C LEU A 157 0.97 1.14 21.35
N VAL A 158 0.09 2.13 21.14
CA VAL A 158 -0.70 2.29 19.90
C VAL A 158 -0.53 3.71 19.36
N PHE A 159 0.14 3.87 18.22
CA PHE A 159 0.23 5.14 17.48
C PHE A 159 -0.87 5.21 16.43
N LYS A 160 -1.75 6.22 16.52
CA LYS A 160 -2.84 6.46 15.55
C LYS A 160 -3.28 7.94 15.59
N ASN A 161 -4.13 8.38 14.67
CA ASN A 161 -4.67 9.75 14.65
C ASN A 161 -3.59 10.86 14.73
N GLY A 162 -2.50 10.70 13.98
CA GLY A 162 -1.37 11.61 14.05
C GLY A 162 -0.25 11.24 13.10
N TYR A 163 0.93 11.81 13.33
CA TYR A 163 2.16 11.56 12.59
C TYR A 163 3.36 12.01 13.41
N THR A 164 4.56 11.49 13.13
CA THR A 164 5.76 11.95 13.86
C THR A 164 6.18 13.34 13.37
N PRO A 165 6.55 14.28 14.26
CA PRO A 165 7.16 15.54 13.88
C PRO A 165 8.68 15.40 13.63
N THR A 166 9.22 14.17 13.75
CA THR A 166 10.64 13.86 13.58
C THR A 166 10.84 12.89 12.41
N SER A 167 12.08 12.45 12.18
CA SER A 167 12.36 11.48 11.11
C SER A 167 11.82 10.08 11.36
N GLU A 168 11.50 9.71 12.60
CA GLU A 168 11.04 8.37 12.96
C GLU A 168 9.86 8.40 13.97
N VAL A 169 8.90 7.47 13.91
CA VAL A 169 7.89 7.28 14.97
C VAL A 169 8.51 6.57 16.18
N ILE A 170 9.27 5.50 15.94
CA ILE A 170 10.05 4.76 16.95
C ILE A 170 11.53 4.76 16.53
N SER A 171 12.42 5.28 17.37
CA SER A 171 13.86 5.33 17.11
C SER A 171 14.66 4.62 18.21
N PHE A 172 15.53 3.67 17.85
CA PHE A 172 16.45 2.99 18.78
C PHE A 172 17.70 3.82 19.07
N ARG A 173 17.53 5.14 19.18
CA ARG A 173 18.54 6.09 19.61
C ARG A 173 17.86 7.35 20.14
N LYS A 174 18.56 8.07 21.00
CA LYS A 174 18.21 9.45 21.36
C LYS A 174 18.72 10.44 20.30
N ASP A 175 19.96 10.23 19.87
CA ASP A 175 20.72 11.06 18.94
C ASP A 175 21.80 10.22 18.22
N LYS A 176 22.72 10.85 17.47
CA LYS A 176 23.73 10.13 16.67
C LYS A 176 24.75 9.36 17.52
N GLU A 177 24.94 9.72 18.78
CA GLU A 177 25.98 9.16 19.66
C GLU A 177 25.38 8.23 20.72
N THR A 178 24.12 8.45 21.09
CA THR A 178 23.43 7.73 22.16
C THR A 178 22.42 6.73 21.60
N LEU A 179 22.86 5.48 21.42
CA LEU A 179 22.09 4.38 20.82
C LEU A 179 21.40 3.49 21.88
N CYS A 180 20.50 2.61 21.44
CA CYS A 180 19.96 1.50 22.23
C CYS A 180 20.62 0.18 21.84
N ASN A 181 21.03 -0.62 22.82
CA ASN A 181 21.53 -1.97 22.60
C ASN A 181 20.78 -2.97 23.48
N HIS A 182 20.58 -4.19 23.00
CA HIS A 182 19.91 -5.25 23.76
C HIS A 182 18.47 -4.86 24.16
N CYS A 183 17.84 -3.99 23.37
CA CYS A 183 16.52 -3.43 23.61
C CYS A 183 15.46 -4.18 22.80
N ARG A 184 14.23 -4.21 23.30
CA ARG A 184 13.09 -4.88 22.66
C ARG A 184 11.89 -3.95 22.52
N VAL A 185 11.31 -3.86 21.34
CA VAL A 185 10.00 -3.24 21.10
C VAL A 185 9.05 -4.34 20.64
N THR A 186 8.00 -4.59 21.43
CA THR A 186 7.10 -5.70 21.20
C THR A 186 5.64 -5.35 21.40
N GLU A 187 4.74 -6.01 20.68
CA GLU A 187 3.29 -5.80 20.82
C GLU A 187 2.91 -4.31 20.72
N CYS A 188 3.56 -3.54 19.86
CA CYS A 188 3.18 -2.17 19.56
C CYS A 188 2.41 -2.12 18.24
N VAL A 189 1.54 -1.11 18.12
CA VAL A 189 0.71 -0.88 16.93
C VAL A 189 1.05 0.50 16.34
N ILE A 190 1.24 0.58 15.03
CA ILE A 190 1.24 1.84 14.28
C ILE A 190 0.18 1.72 13.18
N ASP A 191 -0.90 2.49 13.32
CA ASP A 191 -2.11 2.40 12.49
C ASP A 191 -2.39 3.76 11.82
N ASN A 192 -2.15 3.83 10.52
CA ASN A 192 -2.37 5.03 9.69
C ASN A 192 -1.72 6.32 10.24
N TYR A 193 -0.58 6.23 10.93
CA TYR A 193 0.13 7.35 11.55
C TYR A 193 1.04 8.09 10.54
N ASN A 194 0.42 8.77 9.58
CA ASN A 194 1.07 9.28 8.37
C ASN A 194 1.17 10.80 8.34
N ASN A 195 2.32 11.31 7.89
CA ASN A 195 2.45 12.71 7.51
C ASN A 195 1.31 13.09 6.52
N PRO A 196 0.62 14.23 6.72
CA PRO A 196 -0.40 14.71 5.79
C PRO A 196 0.15 14.97 4.39
N GLU A 197 1.43 15.33 4.26
CA GLU A 197 2.13 15.51 2.99
C GLU A 197 2.68 14.17 2.47
N ARG A 198 2.15 13.71 1.33
CA ARG A 198 2.49 12.39 0.75
C ARG A 198 3.99 12.21 0.50
N PHE A 199 4.68 13.27 0.08
CA PHE A 199 6.10 13.21 -0.26
C PHE A 199 7.00 13.91 0.77
N ASP A 200 6.50 14.16 1.98
CA ASP A 200 7.35 14.47 3.13
C ASP A 200 7.75 13.16 3.83
N SER A 201 9.05 13.00 4.07
CA SER A 201 9.62 11.69 4.37
C SER A 201 9.79 11.44 5.86
N ASP A 202 9.26 10.30 6.31
CA ASP A 202 9.54 9.74 7.63
C ASP A 202 9.72 8.21 7.54
N TYR A 203 10.26 7.64 8.61
CA TYR A 203 10.18 6.22 8.89
C TYR A 203 9.21 5.98 10.03
N TRP A 204 8.56 4.82 10.07
CA TRP A 204 7.87 4.42 11.29
C TRP A 204 8.85 3.85 12.31
N VAL A 205 9.82 3.06 11.89
CA VAL A 205 10.78 2.45 12.81
C VAL A 205 12.21 2.59 12.29
N GLY A 206 13.08 3.21 13.08
CA GLY A 206 14.53 3.28 12.85
C GLY A 206 15.31 2.48 13.89
N ILE A 207 15.94 1.38 13.48
CA ILE A 207 16.76 0.53 14.35
C ILE A 207 18.24 0.88 14.17
N TYR A 208 18.93 1.07 15.29
CA TYR A 208 20.36 1.38 15.43
C TYR A 208 20.97 0.49 16.52
N GLY A 209 22.27 0.59 16.77
CA GLY A 209 22.95 -0.17 17.83
C GLY A 209 23.06 -1.66 17.52
N LYS A 210 23.07 -2.51 18.56
CA LYS A 210 23.27 -3.97 18.46
C LYS A 210 22.33 -4.78 19.34
N ASN A 211 22.07 -6.01 18.93
CA ASN A 211 21.30 -7.06 19.61
C ASN A 211 19.89 -6.61 20.01
N ASN A 212 19.31 -5.67 19.26
CA ASN A 212 17.92 -5.25 19.44
C ASN A 212 16.94 -6.22 18.80
N ARG A 213 15.73 -6.28 19.37
CA ARG A 213 14.62 -7.09 18.87
C ARG A 213 13.38 -6.23 18.60
N PHE A 214 12.75 -6.45 17.45
CA PHE A 214 11.48 -5.84 17.09
C PHE A 214 10.50 -6.96 16.73
N ASP A 215 9.56 -7.27 17.62
CA ASP A 215 8.74 -8.48 17.48
C ASP A 215 7.28 -8.38 17.91
N HIS A 216 6.39 -9.17 17.28
CA HIS A 216 4.94 -9.15 17.57
C HIS A 216 4.27 -7.77 17.40
N ASN A 217 4.84 -6.88 16.58
CA ASN A 217 4.26 -5.57 16.31
C ASN A 217 3.27 -5.62 15.14
N TYR A 218 2.35 -4.67 15.09
CA TYR A 218 1.39 -4.49 13.99
C TYR A 218 1.57 -3.12 13.34
N LEU A 219 2.03 -3.09 12.10
CA LEU A 219 2.28 -1.86 11.34
C LEU A 219 1.37 -1.86 10.12
N VAL A 220 0.44 -0.91 9.99
CA VAL A 220 -0.54 -0.91 8.89
C VAL A 220 -0.87 0.48 8.35
N GLY A 221 -0.85 0.60 7.03
CA GLY A 221 -1.34 1.78 6.32
C GLY A 221 -0.35 2.94 6.32
N LYS A 222 0.95 2.71 6.06
CA LYS A 222 1.89 3.79 5.74
C LYS A 222 1.59 4.30 4.33
N ARG A 223 1.55 5.62 4.12
CA ARG A 223 1.07 6.22 2.86
C ARG A 223 1.88 7.41 2.34
N ASN A 224 2.78 7.93 3.15
CA ASN A 224 3.78 8.92 2.73
C ASN A 224 5.13 8.26 2.43
N VAL A 225 5.97 8.94 1.67
CA VAL A 225 7.30 8.47 1.27
C VAL A 225 8.20 8.16 2.48
N GLY A 226 9.07 7.17 2.32
CA GLY A 226 9.98 6.70 3.35
C GLY A 226 9.60 5.31 3.82
N VAL A 227 10.62 4.48 3.97
CA VAL A 227 10.48 3.08 4.35
C VAL A 227 9.74 2.93 5.68
N THR A 228 8.92 1.89 5.82
CA THR A 228 8.20 1.61 7.07
C THR A 228 9.17 1.27 8.21
N LEU A 229 10.08 0.31 8.01
CA LEU A 229 11.13 -0.03 8.97
C LEU A 229 12.52 0.01 8.31
N ALA A 230 13.46 0.72 8.93
CA ALA A 230 14.86 0.79 8.51
C ALA A 230 15.83 0.29 9.59
N VAL A 231 16.73 -0.61 9.24
CA VAL A 231 17.96 -0.87 10.01
C VAL A 231 19.08 0.02 9.46
N ARG A 232 19.70 0.82 10.32
CA ARG A 232 20.64 1.87 9.95
C ARG A 232 22.07 1.50 10.35
N LEU A 233 22.99 1.62 9.39
CA LEU A 233 24.40 1.19 9.53
C LEU A 233 25.39 2.37 9.51
N ASN A 234 24.88 3.58 9.75
CA ASN A 234 25.64 4.81 9.53
C ASN A 234 26.73 5.09 10.57
N THR A 235 26.80 4.29 11.62
CA THR A 235 27.90 4.30 12.60
C THR A 235 28.46 2.88 12.80
N PRO A 236 29.74 2.71 13.15
CA PRO A 236 30.32 1.40 13.47
C PRO A 236 29.55 0.64 14.56
N GLU A 237 28.99 1.36 15.53
CA GLU A 237 28.23 0.81 16.65
C GLU A 237 26.89 0.22 16.23
N SER A 238 26.41 0.51 15.01
CA SER A 238 25.16 -0.05 14.45
C SER A 238 25.40 -1.13 13.37
N ARG A 239 26.66 -1.53 13.13
CA ARG A 239 27.05 -2.61 12.19
C ARG A 239 27.31 -3.90 12.95
N GLU A 240 27.31 -5.04 12.25
CA GLU A 240 27.42 -6.37 12.87
C GLU A 240 26.48 -6.44 14.08
N ASN A 241 25.22 -6.12 13.81
CA ASN A 241 24.26 -5.69 14.81
C ASN A 241 23.46 -6.85 15.37
N HIS A 242 23.36 -7.99 14.65
CA HIS A 242 22.61 -9.15 15.13
C HIS A 242 21.19 -8.81 15.57
N HIS A 243 20.55 -7.84 14.90
CA HIS A 243 19.16 -7.51 15.16
C HIS A 243 18.24 -8.68 14.80
N LEU A 244 17.17 -8.83 15.55
CA LEU A 244 16.13 -9.81 15.29
C LEU A 244 14.80 -9.10 15.04
N ILE A 245 14.22 -9.31 13.87
CA ILE A 245 12.92 -8.77 13.47
C ILE A 245 12.00 -9.95 13.21
N ASP A 246 11.08 -10.24 14.14
CA ASP A 246 10.32 -11.50 14.11
C ASP A 246 8.85 -11.41 14.52
N HIS A 247 7.99 -12.26 13.97
CA HIS A 247 6.56 -12.35 14.31
C HIS A 247 5.77 -11.03 14.14
N ASN A 248 6.27 -10.08 13.35
CA ASN A 248 5.55 -8.84 13.07
C ASN A 248 4.50 -9.05 11.97
N TYR A 249 3.38 -8.32 12.09
CA TYR A 249 2.41 -8.18 11.03
C TYR A 249 2.64 -6.84 10.33
N PHE A 250 3.25 -6.89 9.15
CA PHE A 250 3.32 -5.78 8.22
C PHE A 250 2.06 -5.80 7.36
N GLY A 251 1.09 -4.98 7.73
CA GLY A 251 -0.20 -4.88 7.06
C GLY A 251 -0.16 -4.14 5.73
N HIS A 252 -1.37 -3.92 5.20
CA HIS A 252 -1.57 -3.24 3.93
C HIS A 252 -0.77 -1.93 3.84
N HIS A 253 0.09 -1.85 2.84
CA HIS A 253 0.88 -0.67 2.48
C HIS A 253 0.44 -0.28 1.06
N PRO A 254 -0.41 0.73 0.88
CA PRO A 254 -0.91 1.11 -0.44
C PRO A 254 0.21 1.59 -1.36
N ILE A 255 -0.04 1.52 -2.67
CA ILE A 255 0.88 2.01 -3.70
C ILE A 255 1.19 3.50 -3.46
N LEU A 256 2.48 3.83 -3.41
CA LEU A 256 2.92 5.21 -3.18
C LEU A 256 2.78 6.07 -4.44
N GLY A 257 2.96 5.47 -5.62
CA GLY A 257 3.05 6.18 -6.90
C GLY A 257 4.44 6.74 -7.20
N SER A 258 5.47 6.27 -6.49
CA SER A 258 6.88 6.69 -6.63
C SER A 258 7.82 5.65 -5.98
N ASN A 259 9.12 5.88 -6.09
CA ASN A 259 10.16 5.19 -5.33
C ASN A 259 10.14 5.60 -3.84
N GLY A 260 10.60 4.72 -2.95
CA GLY A 260 10.75 5.00 -1.51
C GLY A 260 9.55 4.57 -0.67
N GLY A 261 8.77 3.62 -1.17
CA GLY A 261 7.65 2.99 -0.46
C GLY A 261 8.01 1.63 0.14
N GLU A 262 9.31 1.38 0.45
CA GLU A 262 9.72 0.07 0.93
C GLU A 262 9.03 -0.26 2.27
N THR A 263 8.75 -1.54 2.52
CA THR A 263 8.24 -1.95 3.85
C THR A 263 9.40 -2.16 4.82
N LEU A 264 10.46 -2.83 4.38
CA LEU A 264 11.64 -3.08 5.19
C LEU A 264 12.92 -2.77 4.41
N ARG A 265 13.86 -2.05 5.02
CA ARG A 265 15.19 -1.82 4.45
C ARG A 265 16.29 -2.08 5.47
N ILE A 266 17.31 -2.82 5.07
CA ILE A 266 18.49 -3.09 5.91
C ILE A 266 19.71 -2.45 5.27
N GLY A 267 20.18 -1.35 5.84
CA GLY A 267 21.29 -0.57 5.29
C GLY A 267 20.90 0.42 4.19
N THR A 268 21.91 0.93 3.49
CA THR A 268 21.80 1.85 2.35
C THR A 268 22.96 1.58 1.41
N SER A 269 22.91 2.09 0.16
CA SER A 269 24.01 1.92 -0.80
C SER A 269 25.37 2.30 -0.21
N HIS A 270 25.47 3.45 0.47
CA HIS A 270 26.73 3.94 1.05
C HIS A 270 27.38 2.99 2.07
N TYR A 271 26.59 2.19 2.80
CA TYR A 271 27.08 1.24 3.81
C TYR A 271 26.89 -0.23 3.40
N SER A 272 26.59 -0.48 2.12
CA SER A 272 26.12 -1.78 1.67
C SER A 272 27.15 -2.90 1.68
N LEU A 273 28.44 -2.56 1.68
CA LEU A 273 29.53 -3.54 1.80
C LEU A 273 29.90 -3.84 3.26
N THR A 274 29.13 -3.32 4.23
CA THR A 274 29.32 -3.63 5.65
C THR A 274 28.40 -4.76 6.09
N ASN A 275 28.89 -5.58 7.03
CA ASN A 275 28.10 -6.64 7.63
C ASN A 275 27.06 -6.04 8.56
N SER A 276 25.81 -6.48 8.41
CA SER A 276 24.74 -6.16 9.36
C SER A 276 24.41 -7.35 10.24
N ASN A 277 24.38 -8.58 9.72
CA ASN A 277 23.98 -9.78 10.46
C ASN A 277 22.55 -9.71 11.03
N THR A 278 21.67 -8.90 10.43
CA THR A 278 20.25 -8.84 10.82
C THR A 278 19.54 -10.13 10.41
N ILE A 279 18.68 -10.64 11.29
CA ILE A 279 17.78 -11.76 11.03
C ILE A 279 16.35 -11.25 10.95
N VAL A 280 15.66 -11.61 9.87
CA VAL A 280 14.25 -11.32 9.63
C VAL A 280 13.51 -12.63 9.46
N GLU A 281 12.72 -13.02 10.46
CA GLU A 281 12.07 -14.33 10.46
C GLU A 281 10.63 -14.35 10.96
N TYR A 282 9.80 -15.25 10.40
CA TYR A 282 8.40 -15.42 10.82
C TYR A 282 7.55 -14.13 10.78
N ASN A 283 7.84 -13.19 9.88
CA ASN A 283 7.01 -12.01 9.67
C ASN A 283 5.95 -12.25 8.59
N TYR A 284 4.77 -11.66 8.77
CA TYR A 284 3.69 -11.68 7.79
C TYR A 284 3.61 -10.34 7.07
N PHE A 285 3.82 -10.35 5.75
CA PHE A 285 3.67 -9.21 4.86
C PHE A 285 2.34 -9.37 4.12
N ASP A 286 1.36 -8.53 4.46
CA ASP A 286 0.01 -8.56 3.92
C ASP A 286 -0.20 -7.37 2.97
N ARG A 287 -0.20 -7.63 1.66
CA ARG A 287 -0.46 -6.61 0.61
C ARG A 287 0.40 -5.36 0.81
N CYS A 288 1.70 -5.59 1.08
CA CYS A 288 2.71 -4.57 1.17
C CYS A 288 3.08 -4.10 -0.25
N ASN A 289 2.33 -3.13 -0.77
CA ASN A 289 2.31 -2.72 -2.18
C ASN A 289 2.96 -1.34 -2.45
N GLY A 290 3.68 -0.77 -1.48
CA GLY A 290 4.19 0.60 -1.56
C GLY A 290 4.99 0.89 -2.84
N GLU A 291 5.84 -0.05 -3.24
CA GLU A 291 6.67 -0.02 -4.45
C GLU A 291 7.23 -1.43 -4.79
N HIS A 292 8.13 -1.55 -5.77
CA HIS A 292 8.60 -2.85 -6.22
C HIS A 292 9.54 -3.61 -5.23
N GLU A 293 10.12 -2.94 -4.24
CA GLU A 293 10.90 -3.54 -3.13
C GLU A 293 10.05 -3.60 -1.85
N ILE A 294 9.46 -4.77 -1.56
CA ILE A 294 8.83 -5.00 -0.25
C ILE A 294 9.92 -4.98 0.82
N ILE A 295 10.98 -5.75 0.55
CA ILE A 295 12.22 -5.77 1.32
C ILE A 295 13.35 -5.33 0.41
N SER A 296 14.10 -4.32 0.87
CA SER A 296 15.31 -3.81 0.23
C SER A 296 16.53 -4.13 1.10
N ASN A 297 17.20 -5.24 0.82
CA ASN A 297 18.45 -5.59 1.49
C ASN A 297 19.61 -4.79 0.88
N LYS A 298 20.26 -3.96 1.68
CA LYS A 298 21.34 -3.05 1.26
C LYS A 298 22.52 -3.14 2.24
N SER A 299 22.91 -4.36 2.62
CA SER A 299 24.05 -4.70 3.48
C SER A 299 24.40 -6.19 3.40
N CYS A 300 25.55 -6.58 3.96
CA CYS A 300 26.04 -7.96 3.89
C CYS A 300 25.55 -8.85 5.05
N GLN A 301 25.55 -10.17 4.81
CA GLN A 301 25.37 -11.24 5.81
C GLN A 301 24.04 -11.23 6.56
N ASN A 302 22.96 -10.78 5.92
CA ASN A 302 21.62 -10.85 6.51
C ASN A 302 20.95 -12.19 6.23
N THR A 303 19.97 -12.55 7.06
CA THR A 303 19.14 -13.74 6.88
C THR A 303 17.66 -13.37 6.82
N PHE A 304 16.96 -13.84 5.80
CA PHE A 304 15.52 -13.73 5.63
C PHE A 304 14.93 -15.14 5.56
N ARG A 305 14.18 -15.56 6.58
CA ARG A 305 13.65 -16.93 6.61
C ARG A 305 12.25 -17.09 7.18
N TYR A 306 11.48 -18.02 6.63
CA TYR A 306 10.14 -18.39 7.14
C TYR A 306 9.14 -17.22 7.19
N ASN A 307 9.40 -16.16 6.42
CA ASN A 307 8.46 -15.05 6.26
C ASN A 307 7.39 -15.43 5.23
N THR A 308 6.22 -14.80 5.33
CA THR A 308 5.13 -14.99 4.39
C THR A 308 4.78 -13.68 3.71
N PHE A 309 4.68 -13.70 2.38
CA PHE A 309 4.28 -12.59 1.53
C PHE A 309 2.94 -12.96 0.89
N TYR A 310 1.87 -12.30 1.32
CA TYR A 310 0.51 -12.55 0.86
C TYR A 310 0.04 -11.37 0.01
N GLU A 311 -0.16 -11.63 -1.29
CA GLU A 311 -0.66 -10.67 -2.27
C GLU A 311 0.13 -9.34 -2.33
N CYS A 312 1.42 -9.39 -2.01
CA CYS A 312 2.32 -8.25 -2.06
C CYS A 312 2.78 -7.98 -3.49
N GLN A 313 2.51 -6.78 -3.98
CA GLN A 313 3.02 -6.28 -5.25
C GLN A 313 4.43 -5.74 -5.02
N GLY A 314 5.44 -6.49 -5.44
CA GLY A 314 6.85 -6.20 -5.17
C GLY A 314 7.65 -7.47 -4.88
N THR A 315 8.86 -7.30 -4.35
CA THR A 315 9.84 -8.39 -4.20
C THR A 315 10.63 -8.31 -2.89
N LEU A 316 11.22 -9.45 -2.50
CA LEU A 316 12.39 -9.48 -1.65
C LEU A 316 13.62 -9.26 -2.54
N THR A 317 14.23 -8.07 -2.45
CA THR A 317 15.38 -7.71 -3.29
C THR A 317 16.67 -7.67 -2.47
N MET A 318 17.66 -8.45 -2.92
CA MET A 318 19.06 -8.32 -2.50
C MET A 318 19.70 -7.14 -3.24
N ARG A 319 19.29 -5.92 -2.90
CA ARG A 319 19.53 -4.72 -3.72
C ARG A 319 21.00 -4.31 -3.76
N HIS A 320 21.66 -4.38 -2.60
CA HIS A 320 23.10 -4.21 -2.43
C HIS A 320 23.60 -5.13 -1.31
N GLY A 321 24.92 -5.32 -1.24
CA GLY A 321 25.56 -6.17 -0.22
C GLY A 321 25.54 -7.66 -0.60
N ASN A 322 26.42 -8.42 0.04
CA ASN A 322 26.77 -9.79 -0.34
C ASN A 322 26.40 -10.79 0.76
N GLU A 323 26.47 -12.09 0.45
CA GLU A 323 26.37 -13.17 1.45
C GLU A 323 25.02 -13.20 2.19
N THR A 324 23.93 -12.81 1.51
CA THR A 324 22.58 -12.88 2.09
C THR A 324 22.02 -14.30 1.97
N LEU A 325 21.40 -14.78 3.04
CA LEU A 325 20.63 -16.02 3.05
C LEU A 325 19.14 -15.72 2.97
N VAL A 326 18.46 -16.22 1.93
CA VAL A 326 17.01 -16.18 1.76
C VAL A 326 16.50 -17.62 1.76
N GLU A 327 15.93 -18.06 2.87
CA GLU A 327 15.65 -19.47 3.14
C GLU A 327 14.19 -19.72 3.55
N GLY A 328 13.49 -20.64 2.90
CA GLY A 328 12.21 -21.14 3.43
C GLY A 328 11.10 -20.09 3.52
N ASN A 329 11.12 -19.04 2.68
CA ASN A 329 10.07 -18.04 2.64
C ASN A 329 8.90 -18.48 1.75
N TYR A 330 7.71 -17.93 2.01
CA TYR A 330 6.45 -18.30 1.38
C TYR A 330 5.84 -17.11 0.66
N PHE A 331 5.60 -17.22 -0.64
CA PHE A 331 5.00 -16.18 -1.47
C PHE A 331 3.69 -16.68 -2.07
N PHE A 332 2.58 -16.07 -1.69
CA PHE A 332 1.24 -16.37 -2.19
C PHE A 332 0.72 -15.17 -2.98
N GLY A 333 0.83 -15.24 -4.31
CA GLY A 333 0.40 -14.16 -5.20
C GLY A 333 -1.08 -14.18 -5.56
N ASN A 334 -1.74 -15.34 -5.48
CA ASN A 334 -3.14 -15.55 -5.87
C ASN A 334 -3.49 -15.04 -7.29
N GLY A 335 -2.51 -14.92 -8.19
CA GLY A 335 -2.71 -14.35 -9.51
C GLY A 335 -2.95 -12.83 -9.53
N LYS A 336 -2.69 -12.14 -8.42
CA LYS A 336 -2.78 -10.68 -8.35
C LYS A 336 -1.66 -10.05 -9.18
N ALA A 337 -2.01 -9.01 -9.94
CA ALA A 337 -1.08 -8.31 -10.81
C ALA A 337 0.15 -7.79 -10.05
N ASN A 338 1.34 -7.89 -10.66
CA ASN A 338 2.62 -7.37 -10.15
C ASN A 338 3.13 -8.01 -8.85
N THR A 339 2.54 -9.12 -8.36
CA THR A 339 3.13 -9.87 -7.24
C THR A 339 4.42 -10.55 -7.67
N GLY A 340 5.51 -10.27 -6.99
CA GLY A 340 6.83 -10.78 -7.31
C GLY A 340 7.40 -11.68 -6.22
N GLY A 341 8.57 -12.26 -6.51
CA GLY A 341 9.27 -13.15 -5.58
C GLY A 341 10.62 -12.57 -5.18
N ILE A 342 11.69 -13.23 -5.60
CA ILE A 342 13.04 -12.99 -5.10
C ILE A 342 13.93 -12.44 -6.22
N ARG A 343 14.63 -11.33 -5.96
CA ARG A 343 15.55 -10.68 -6.91
C ARG A 343 17.00 -10.71 -6.41
N ILE A 344 17.83 -11.45 -7.13
CA ILE A 344 19.26 -11.68 -6.87
C ILE A 344 20.11 -10.67 -7.64
N ILE A 345 20.96 -9.98 -6.91
CA ILE A 345 21.99 -9.03 -7.36
C ILE A 345 23.22 -9.23 -6.46
N ASN A 346 24.39 -8.77 -6.88
CA ASN A 346 25.63 -8.82 -6.10
C ASN A 346 26.10 -10.27 -5.82
N GLU A 347 27.02 -10.44 -4.89
CA GLU A 347 27.82 -11.67 -4.80
C GLU A 347 27.39 -12.60 -3.67
N SER A 348 27.65 -13.90 -3.88
CA SER A 348 27.56 -14.96 -2.86
C SER A 348 26.18 -15.08 -2.19
N GLN A 349 25.11 -14.76 -2.91
CA GLN A 349 23.75 -14.88 -2.39
C GLN A 349 23.29 -16.34 -2.37
N LYS A 350 22.47 -16.69 -1.38
CA LYS A 350 21.83 -18.01 -1.29
C LYS A 350 20.32 -17.86 -1.21
N VAL A 351 19.62 -18.38 -2.22
CA VAL A 351 18.17 -18.43 -2.30
C VAL A 351 17.73 -19.89 -2.26
N ILE A 352 17.40 -20.39 -1.07
CA ILE A 352 17.22 -21.82 -0.85
C ILE A 352 15.85 -22.16 -0.27
N ASN A 353 15.26 -23.26 -0.73
CA ASN A 353 14.10 -23.87 -0.07
C ASN A 353 12.84 -22.95 0.00
N ASN A 354 12.71 -21.93 -0.87
CA ASN A 354 11.56 -21.02 -0.86
C ASN A 354 10.37 -21.57 -1.67
N TYR A 355 9.15 -21.21 -1.28
CA TYR A 355 7.91 -21.57 -1.96
C TYR A 355 7.22 -20.35 -2.55
N CYS A 356 6.88 -20.40 -3.84
CA CYS A 356 6.22 -19.33 -4.58
C CYS A 356 5.03 -19.87 -5.37
N GLU A 357 3.84 -19.32 -5.15
CA GLU A 357 2.59 -19.72 -5.82
C GLU A 357 1.86 -18.52 -6.42
N GLY A 358 1.53 -18.60 -7.72
CA GLY A 358 0.61 -17.65 -8.36
C GLY A 358 1.17 -16.22 -8.51
N LEU A 359 2.48 -16.07 -8.72
CA LEU A 359 3.13 -14.75 -8.87
C LEU A 359 3.12 -14.28 -10.33
N THR A 360 2.58 -13.08 -10.61
CA THR A 360 2.40 -12.58 -11.98
C THR A 360 3.34 -11.41 -12.36
N GLY A 361 4.23 -10.97 -11.48
CA GLY A 361 5.15 -9.88 -11.76
C GLY A 361 6.18 -10.26 -12.83
N TYR A 362 6.55 -9.30 -13.68
CA TYR A 362 7.52 -9.48 -14.78
C TYR A 362 8.76 -8.60 -14.58
N ARG A 363 9.79 -8.80 -15.41
CA ARG A 363 11.06 -8.04 -15.37
C ARG A 363 11.69 -8.10 -13.97
N PHE A 364 11.83 -6.96 -13.29
CA PHE A 364 12.39 -6.89 -11.94
C PHE A 364 11.49 -7.48 -10.85
N ARG A 365 10.27 -7.89 -11.21
CA ARG A 365 9.27 -8.45 -10.30
C ARG A 365 8.93 -9.90 -10.62
N GLY A 366 9.78 -10.59 -11.38
CA GLY A 366 9.64 -12.04 -11.60
C GLY A 366 9.56 -12.82 -10.29
N ALA A 367 9.06 -14.05 -10.36
CA ALA A 367 9.06 -14.97 -9.22
C ALA A 367 10.49 -15.31 -8.76
N LEU A 368 11.40 -15.41 -9.73
CA LEU A 368 12.85 -15.41 -9.51
C LEU A 368 13.49 -14.52 -10.57
N VAL A 369 14.33 -13.59 -10.12
CA VAL A 369 15.07 -12.67 -10.98
C VAL A 369 16.55 -12.77 -10.67
N ILE A 370 17.37 -13.08 -11.67
CA ILE A 370 18.83 -12.98 -11.62
C ILE A 370 19.22 -11.82 -12.54
N MET A 371 19.76 -10.75 -11.97
CA MET A 371 20.05 -9.52 -12.73
C MET A 371 21.41 -9.55 -13.43
N ASN A 372 21.51 -8.80 -14.53
CA ASN A 372 22.82 -8.30 -15.00
C ASN A 372 23.33 -7.18 -14.07
N GLY A 373 24.65 -7.04 -14.00
CA GLY A 373 25.33 -5.97 -13.29
C GLY A 373 25.99 -4.95 -14.21
N VAL A 374 26.47 -3.86 -13.60
CA VAL A 374 27.32 -2.86 -14.23
C VAL A 374 28.78 -3.27 -14.04
N PRO A 375 29.59 -3.41 -15.11
CA PRO A 375 31.02 -3.64 -14.97
C PRO A 375 31.69 -2.52 -14.16
N ASN A 376 32.53 -2.88 -13.18
CA ASN A 376 33.14 -1.92 -12.25
C ASN A 376 32.12 -0.97 -11.59
N SER A 377 30.97 -1.54 -11.19
CA SER A 377 29.82 -0.81 -10.66
C SER A 377 30.20 0.19 -9.55
N PRO A 378 29.75 1.45 -9.64
CA PRO A 378 29.66 2.32 -8.48
C PRO A 378 28.77 1.72 -7.38
N ILE A 379 28.99 2.11 -6.12
CA ILE A 379 28.34 1.49 -4.96
C ILE A 379 26.80 1.61 -4.96
N ASN A 380 26.25 2.63 -5.62
CA ASN A 380 24.81 2.86 -5.73
C ASN A 380 24.18 2.29 -7.01
N ARG A 381 24.97 1.63 -7.87
CA ARG A 381 24.48 0.94 -9.07
C ARG A 381 24.25 -0.55 -8.76
N TYR A 382 24.48 -1.43 -9.72
CA TYR A 382 24.19 -2.86 -9.63
C TYR A 382 25.48 -3.65 -9.79
N PHE A 383 25.96 -4.31 -8.72
CA PHE A 383 27.07 -5.25 -8.87
C PHE A 383 26.62 -6.52 -9.60
N PRO A 384 27.50 -7.15 -10.40
CA PRO A 384 27.18 -8.40 -11.08
C PRO A 384 26.83 -9.51 -10.08
N VAL A 385 25.99 -10.44 -10.53
CA VAL A 385 25.71 -11.66 -9.78
C VAL A 385 26.89 -12.61 -9.92
N ILE A 386 27.58 -12.90 -8.81
CA ILE A 386 28.75 -13.78 -8.81
C ILE A 386 28.62 -14.80 -7.67
N ASN A 387 29.05 -16.06 -7.89
CA ASN A 387 29.14 -17.11 -6.87
C ASN A 387 27.82 -17.35 -6.10
N SER A 388 26.67 -17.14 -6.74
CA SER A 388 25.36 -17.20 -6.09
C SER A 388 24.64 -18.51 -6.37
N GLU A 389 23.67 -18.86 -5.51
CA GLU A 389 22.94 -20.11 -5.59
C GLU A 389 21.43 -19.87 -5.46
N ALA A 390 20.66 -20.52 -6.32
CA ALA A 390 19.20 -20.66 -6.20
C ALA A 390 18.84 -22.15 -6.23
N SER A 391 18.59 -22.74 -5.06
CA SER A 391 18.43 -24.19 -4.94
C SER A 391 17.19 -24.62 -4.16
N ASN A 392 16.61 -25.77 -4.53
CA ASN A 392 15.47 -26.35 -3.81
C ASN A 392 14.25 -25.41 -3.67
N ASN A 393 14.04 -24.48 -4.59
CA ASN A 393 12.87 -23.61 -4.57
C ASN A 393 11.72 -24.23 -5.40
N THR A 394 10.49 -23.99 -4.98
CA THR A 394 9.28 -24.44 -5.68
C THR A 394 8.50 -23.24 -6.22
N PHE A 395 8.32 -23.17 -7.53
CA PHE A 395 7.52 -22.18 -8.23
C PHE A 395 6.32 -22.86 -8.89
N VAL A 396 5.11 -22.52 -8.45
CA VAL A 396 3.86 -23.12 -8.95
C VAL A 396 2.97 -22.02 -9.54
N ASN A 397 2.64 -22.14 -10.82
CA ASN A 397 1.79 -21.19 -11.54
C ASN A 397 2.27 -19.73 -11.41
N CYS A 398 3.58 -19.54 -11.33
CA CYS A 398 4.23 -18.24 -11.49
C CYS A 398 4.40 -17.95 -12.98
N ASP A 399 4.29 -16.69 -13.38
CA ASP A 399 4.30 -16.32 -14.80
C ASP A 399 5.71 -16.09 -15.34
N TYR A 400 6.65 -15.61 -14.53
CA TYR A 400 7.94 -15.14 -15.03
C TYR A 400 9.13 -15.56 -14.16
N ILE A 401 10.10 -16.23 -14.79
CA ILE A 401 11.47 -16.42 -14.30
C ILE A 401 12.39 -15.62 -15.23
N GLN A 402 13.25 -14.77 -14.67
CA GLN A 402 13.94 -13.73 -15.43
C GLN A 402 15.44 -13.85 -15.21
N LEU A 403 16.20 -14.15 -16.28
CA LEU A 403 17.65 -14.35 -16.21
C LEU A 403 18.38 -13.26 -16.99
N CYS A 404 19.46 -12.74 -16.40
CA CYS A 404 20.20 -11.58 -16.90
C CYS A 404 19.32 -10.32 -17.00
N ALA A 405 18.29 -10.23 -16.15
CA ALA A 405 17.28 -9.19 -16.23
C ALA A 405 17.89 -7.79 -16.11
N GLY A 406 17.39 -6.87 -16.95
CA GLY A 406 17.91 -5.51 -17.05
C GLY A 406 19.17 -5.37 -17.91
N SER A 407 19.57 -6.40 -18.66
CA SER A 407 20.69 -6.28 -19.60
C SER A 407 20.48 -5.09 -20.55
N ASP A 408 21.48 -4.22 -20.62
CA ASP A 408 21.56 -3.09 -21.53
C ASP A 408 23.02 -2.65 -21.68
N ALA A 409 23.26 -1.54 -22.37
CA ALA A 409 24.62 -1.03 -22.58
C ALA A 409 25.38 -0.70 -21.27
N GLU A 410 24.67 -0.33 -20.20
CA GLU A 410 25.27 -0.07 -18.88
C GLU A 410 25.40 -1.36 -18.06
N ARG A 411 24.31 -2.14 -17.99
CA ARG A 411 24.19 -3.41 -17.25
C ARG A 411 24.61 -4.58 -18.15
N SER A 412 25.89 -4.59 -18.53
CA SER A 412 26.46 -5.58 -19.47
C SER A 412 27.27 -6.71 -18.81
N ALA A 413 27.36 -6.75 -17.47
CA ALA A 413 28.03 -7.84 -16.77
C ALA A 413 27.04 -8.97 -16.45
N VAL A 414 27.16 -10.08 -17.18
CA VAL A 414 26.35 -11.29 -16.98
C VAL A 414 26.67 -12.03 -15.68
N PRO A 415 25.75 -12.87 -15.16
CA PRO A 415 26.00 -13.70 -13.98
C PRO A 415 27.20 -14.64 -14.16
N GLN A 416 27.96 -14.88 -13.10
CA GLN A 416 29.16 -15.74 -13.11
C GLN A 416 29.14 -16.73 -11.94
N ASN A 417 29.65 -17.94 -12.18
CA ASN A 417 29.73 -19.02 -11.18
C ASN A 417 28.44 -19.20 -10.38
N THR A 418 27.29 -19.05 -11.04
CA THR A 418 25.98 -19.08 -10.39
C THR A 418 25.37 -20.46 -10.60
N VAL A 419 24.68 -20.99 -9.58
CA VAL A 419 24.08 -22.33 -9.62
C VAL A 419 22.57 -22.20 -9.46
N VAL A 420 21.83 -22.84 -10.37
CA VAL A 420 20.37 -23.01 -10.27
C VAL A 420 20.09 -24.50 -10.30
N ASN A 421 19.79 -25.09 -9.14
CA ASN A 421 19.66 -26.54 -9.05
C ASN A 421 18.51 -27.02 -8.19
N ASN A 422 18.00 -28.21 -8.52
CA ASN A 422 16.98 -28.90 -7.74
C ASN A 422 15.73 -28.04 -7.50
N ASN A 423 15.39 -27.10 -8.38
CA ASN A 423 14.17 -26.31 -8.28
C ASN A 423 13.01 -27.02 -9.01
N ILE A 424 11.77 -26.72 -8.62
CA ILE A 424 10.57 -27.04 -9.41
C ILE A 424 10.06 -25.76 -10.05
N PHE A 425 9.96 -25.75 -11.37
CA PHE A 425 9.30 -24.71 -12.15
C PHE A 425 8.08 -25.31 -12.85
N TYR A 426 6.91 -25.11 -12.26
CA TYR A 426 5.67 -25.70 -12.73
C TYR A 426 4.66 -24.63 -13.11
N ASN A 427 4.09 -24.72 -14.31
CA ASN A 427 2.96 -23.90 -14.71
C ASN A 427 1.99 -24.74 -15.56
N GLU A 428 0.72 -24.81 -15.14
CA GLU A 428 -0.29 -25.65 -15.82
C GLU A 428 -0.66 -25.17 -17.22
N LYS A 429 -0.50 -23.87 -17.50
CA LYS A 429 -1.04 -23.23 -18.71
C LYS A 429 0.04 -22.57 -19.56
N LYS A 430 0.91 -21.79 -18.93
CA LYS A 430 1.95 -21.00 -19.60
C LYS A 430 3.15 -21.89 -19.95
N ASP A 431 3.60 -21.83 -21.19
CA ASP A 431 4.73 -22.61 -21.72
C ASP A 431 6.03 -21.79 -21.84
N ASP A 432 5.95 -20.46 -21.80
CA ASP A 432 7.05 -19.48 -21.93
C ASP A 432 7.43 -18.84 -20.57
N LEU A 433 7.73 -19.67 -19.57
CA LEU A 433 8.03 -19.20 -18.20
C LEU A 433 9.34 -18.38 -18.10
N PHE A 434 10.36 -18.75 -18.87
CA PHE A 434 11.69 -18.12 -18.78
C PHE A 434 11.82 -16.98 -19.79
N THR A 435 12.36 -15.85 -19.34
CA THR A 435 12.89 -14.80 -20.22
C THR A 435 14.39 -14.67 -19.97
N VAL A 436 15.18 -14.82 -21.03
CA VAL A 436 16.64 -14.72 -21.02
C VAL A 436 17.03 -13.46 -21.79
N TYR A 437 17.71 -12.54 -21.10
CA TYR A 437 18.05 -11.23 -21.65
C TYR A 437 19.49 -11.14 -22.18
N ASP A 438 20.37 -12.07 -21.79
CA ASP A 438 21.79 -12.06 -22.13
C ASP A 438 22.37 -13.48 -22.03
N ASP A 439 23.69 -13.63 -22.23
CA ASP A 439 24.39 -14.90 -22.06
C ASP A 439 24.21 -15.46 -20.63
N ILE A 440 23.78 -16.73 -20.57
CA ILE A 440 23.55 -17.49 -19.33
C ILE A 440 24.61 -18.56 -19.11
N SER A 441 25.71 -18.57 -19.87
CA SER A 441 26.79 -19.55 -19.76
C SER A 441 27.45 -19.59 -18.36
N GLY A 442 27.41 -18.47 -17.62
CA GLY A 442 27.87 -18.39 -16.23
C GLY A 442 26.90 -18.96 -15.19
N ILE A 443 25.74 -19.48 -15.62
CA ILE A 443 24.75 -20.14 -14.78
C ILE A 443 24.75 -21.65 -15.06
N SER A 444 25.09 -22.45 -14.04
CA SER A 444 25.01 -23.90 -14.10
C SER A 444 23.64 -24.40 -13.66
N PHE A 445 22.99 -25.20 -14.51
CA PHE A 445 21.70 -25.81 -14.22
C PHE A 445 21.85 -27.30 -13.87
N ASN A 446 21.23 -27.78 -12.80
CA ASN A 446 21.28 -29.19 -12.41
C ASN A 446 20.00 -29.67 -11.72
N GLY A 447 19.42 -30.79 -12.15
CA GLY A 447 18.32 -31.46 -11.44
C GLY A 447 17.05 -30.64 -11.28
N ASN A 448 16.86 -29.57 -12.06
CA ASN A 448 15.63 -28.78 -12.03
C ASN A 448 14.51 -29.55 -12.73
N ILE A 449 13.28 -29.44 -12.22
CA ILE A 449 12.11 -30.06 -12.83
C ILE A 449 11.23 -29.00 -13.47
N LEU A 450 10.81 -29.26 -14.71
CA LEU A 450 9.86 -28.44 -15.46
C LEU A 450 8.53 -29.20 -15.64
N SER A 451 7.40 -28.49 -15.68
CA SER A 451 6.19 -29.07 -16.25
C SER A 451 6.37 -29.38 -17.74
N GLU A 452 5.67 -30.40 -18.24
CA GLU A 452 5.91 -30.98 -19.58
C GLU A 452 5.68 -29.99 -20.74
N ASN A 453 4.86 -28.97 -20.52
CA ASN A 453 4.58 -27.92 -21.50
C ASN A 453 5.70 -26.88 -21.62
N ILE A 454 6.60 -26.75 -20.63
CA ILE A 454 7.65 -25.73 -20.63
C ILE A 454 8.91 -26.28 -21.30
N SER A 455 9.41 -25.56 -22.30
CA SER A 455 10.66 -25.93 -22.98
C SER A 455 11.89 -25.58 -22.12
N PRO A 456 12.89 -26.47 -22.00
CA PRO A 456 14.15 -26.15 -21.33
C PRO A 456 14.91 -25.02 -22.02
N ILE A 457 15.54 -24.15 -21.23
CA ILE A 457 16.39 -23.04 -21.72
C ILE A 457 17.86 -23.43 -21.93
N ALA A 458 18.23 -24.65 -21.54
CA ALA A 458 19.57 -25.20 -21.71
C ALA A 458 19.47 -26.69 -22.11
N SER A 459 20.52 -27.20 -22.76
CA SER A 459 20.56 -28.59 -23.25
C SER A 459 20.57 -29.63 -22.12
N ASN A 460 21.07 -29.27 -20.94
CA ASN A 460 21.18 -30.13 -19.76
C ASN A 460 20.67 -29.38 -18.51
N GLY A 461 20.46 -30.12 -17.40
CA GLY A 461 20.14 -29.55 -16.10
C GLY A 461 18.65 -29.40 -15.78
N PHE A 462 17.79 -29.70 -16.75
CA PHE A 462 16.33 -29.69 -16.62
C PHE A 462 15.74 -31.07 -16.97
N ILE A 463 14.72 -31.47 -16.22
CA ILE A 463 13.95 -32.70 -16.43
C ILE A 463 12.49 -32.29 -16.56
N GLN A 464 11.90 -32.46 -17.74
CA GLN A 464 10.46 -32.31 -17.89
C GLN A 464 9.76 -33.51 -17.27
N LYS A 465 8.81 -33.28 -16.37
CA LYS A 465 8.06 -34.33 -15.69
C LYS A 465 6.64 -33.85 -15.37
N LYS A 466 5.64 -34.73 -15.56
CA LYS A 466 4.31 -34.51 -15.00
C LYS A 466 4.38 -34.56 -13.48
N ILE A 467 3.89 -33.50 -12.81
CA ILE A 467 3.81 -33.44 -11.35
C ILE A 467 2.34 -33.32 -10.95
N GLU A 468 1.94 -34.13 -9.97
CA GLU A 468 0.65 -34.00 -9.30
C GLU A 468 0.90 -33.45 -7.90
N PHE A 469 0.24 -32.36 -7.55
CA PHE A 469 0.42 -31.70 -6.26
C PHE A 469 -0.70 -32.05 -5.28
N GLN A 470 -0.34 -32.09 -4.00
CA GLN A 470 -1.28 -32.12 -2.89
C GLN A 470 -0.97 -30.92 -1.98
N ARG A 471 -2.03 -30.22 -1.53
CA ARG A 471 -1.89 -29.15 -0.55
C ARG A 471 -1.68 -29.75 0.84
N ASP A 472 -0.65 -29.32 1.56
CA ASP A 472 -0.33 -29.78 2.91
C ASP A 472 -1.07 -28.97 3.99
N GLU A 473 -0.75 -29.22 5.26
CA GLU A 473 -1.32 -28.50 6.41
C GLU A 473 -0.86 -27.04 6.52
N ASN A 474 0.28 -26.69 5.92
CA ASN A 474 0.80 -25.33 5.81
C ASN A 474 0.24 -24.61 4.58
N GLY A 475 -0.74 -25.20 3.89
CA GLY A 475 -1.38 -24.59 2.74
C GLY A 475 -0.49 -24.51 1.51
N ILE A 476 0.63 -25.23 1.43
CA ILE A 476 1.53 -25.24 0.25
C ILE A 476 1.32 -26.48 -0.61
N LEU A 477 1.59 -26.37 -1.91
CA LEU A 477 1.52 -27.47 -2.87
C LEU A 477 2.84 -28.25 -2.90
N LEU A 478 2.79 -29.50 -2.46
CA LEU A 478 3.92 -30.43 -2.51
C LEU A 478 3.69 -31.53 -3.55
N PRO A 479 4.74 -32.01 -4.24
CA PRO A 479 4.61 -33.15 -5.13
C PRO A 479 4.11 -34.39 -4.37
N SER A 480 3.06 -35.02 -4.91
CA SER A 480 2.49 -36.26 -4.34
C SER A 480 3.47 -37.43 -4.46
N ASP A 481 4.30 -37.43 -5.51
CA ASP A 481 5.39 -38.38 -5.72
C ASP A 481 6.59 -38.05 -4.83
N LYS A 482 6.73 -38.76 -3.71
CA LYS A 482 7.82 -38.61 -2.73
C LYS A 482 9.23 -38.92 -3.28
N SER A 483 9.34 -39.50 -4.48
CA SER A 483 10.63 -39.69 -5.15
C SER A 483 11.20 -38.37 -5.71
N ILE A 484 10.34 -37.36 -5.93
CA ILE A 484 10.77 -36.03 -6.34
C ILE A 484 11.50 -35.37 -5.16
N LYS A 485 12.80 -35.09 -5.36
CA LYS A 485 13.67 -34.41 -4.38
C LYS A 485 13.99 -32.96 -4.76
N ALA A 486 13.50 -32.50 -5.91
CA ALA A 486 13.56 -31.10 -6.30
C ALA A 486 12.43 -30.31 -5.63
N GLY A 487 12.58 -29.00 -5.56
CA GLY A 487 11.69 -28.10 -4.85
C GLY A 487 11.99 -28.03 -3.36
N ILE A 488 11.08 -27.39 -2.63
CA ILE A 488 11.11 -27.26 -1.18
C ILE A 488 11.21 -28.66 -0.53
N THR A 489 12.23 -28.86 0.29
CA THR A 489 12.54 -30.14 0.95
C THR A 489 12.23 -30.13 2.43
N GLU A 490 12.38 -28.97 3.08
CA GLU A 490 12.02 -28.77 4.49
C GLU A 490 10.90 -27.75 4.61
N VAL A 491 9.73 -28.20 5.07
CA VAL A 491 8.59 -27.32 5.34
C VAL A 491 8.61 -26.96 6.82
N LYS A 492 8.80 -25.67 7.12
CA LYS A 492 8.64 -25.11 8.47
C LYS A 492 7.30 -24.38 8.58
N PRO A 493 6.63 -24.35 9.74
CA PRO A 493 5.46 -23.50 9.93
C PRO A 493 5.77 -22.07 9.49
N HIS A 494 4.90 -21.47 8.69
CA HIS A 494 5.11 -20.12 8.18
C HIS A 494 4.36 -19.07 9.01
N ALA A 495 4.71 -17.80 8.81
CA ALA A 495 3.98 -16.69 9.41
C ALA A 495 2.53 -16.65 8.89
N THR A 496 1.57 -16.45 9.77
CA THR A 496 0.15 -16.31 9.44
C THR A 496 -0.44 -15.07 10.12
N PRO A 497 -1.62 -14.58 9.70
CA PRO A 497 -2.29 -13.50 10.41
C PRO A 497 -2.56 -13.80 11.90
N GLU A 498 -2.74 -15.07 12.27
CA GLU A 498 -3.07 -15.51 13.62
C GLU A 498 -1.85 -15.55 14.54
N ASN A 499 -0.67 -15.88 14.01
CA ASN A 499 0.56 -16.04 14.80
C ASN A 499 1.51 -14.81 14.73
N THR A 500 1.09 -13.73 14.07
CA THR A 500 1.86 -12.49 13.95
C THR A 500 1.12 -11.25 14.44
N GLY A 501 1.89 -10.24 14.82
CA GLY A 501 1.38 -9.01 15.42
C GLY A 501 0.74 -9.26 16.78
N VAL A 502 -0.37 -8.58 17.05
CA VAL A 502 -1.10 -8.68 18.32
C VAL A 502 -2.51 -9.23 18.12
N ALA A 503 -3.01 -9.95 19.13
CA ALA A 503 -4.37 -10.49 19.15
C ALA A 503 -5.42 -9.48 19.66
N TRP A 504 -5.00 -8.47 20.42
CA TRP A 504 -5.88 -7.51 21.09
C TRP A 504 -6.19 -6.26 20.25
N TYR A 505 -5.57 -6.11 19.08
CA TYR A 505 -5.84 -5.04 18.13
C TYR A 505 -6.39 -5.63 16.82
N PRO A 506 -7.49 -5.07 16.26
CA PRO A 506 -8.12 -5.66 15.09
C PRO A 506 -7.26 -5.47 13.82
N LYS A 507 -7.18 -6.53 13.02
CA LYS A 507 -6.58 -6.50 11.68
C LYS A 507 -7.69 -6.14 10.67
N VAL A 508 -7.84 -4.84 10.38
CA VAL A 508 -8.93 -4.31 9.55
C VAL A 508 -8.47 -4.11 8.10
N GLU A 509 -9.35 -4.42 7.15
CA GLU A 509 -9.17 -4.12 5.73
C GLU A 509 -9.06 -2.61 5.47
N GLN A 510 -8.05 -2.19 4.71
CA GLN A 510 -7.73 -0.76 4.50
C GLN A 510 -8.03 -0.27 3.07
N GLU A 511 -8.47 -1.14 2.17
CA GLU A 511 -8.79 -0.78 0.79
C GLU A 511 -10.09 0.02 0.67
N VAL A 512 -10.13 0.92 -0.32
CA VAL A 512 -11.33 1.69 -0.67
C VAL A 512 -12.43 0.75 -1.18
N ARG A 513 -13.59 0.76 -0.51
CA ARG A 513 -14.78 -0.02 -0.87
C ARG A 513 -16.00 0.89 -1.04
N PHE A 514 -16.76 0.65 -2.11
CA PHE A 514 -18.06 1.27 -2.35
C PHE A 514 -19.20 0.34 -1.92
N ASN A 515 -20.40 0.90 -1.75
CA ASN A 515 -21.64 0.14 -1.51
C ASN A 515 -21.66 -0.71 -0.22
N MET A 516 -20.88 -0.32 0.79
CA MET A 516 -20.86 -0.99 2.10
C MET A 516 -21.86 -0.39 3.09
N GLY A 517 -22.38 0.81 2.81
CA GLY A 517 -23.27 1.58 3.67
C GLY A 517 -24.75 1.42 3.32
N LYS A 518 -25.56 2.34 3.82
CA LYS A 518 -27.00 2.39 3.59
C LYS A 518 -27.32 3.05 2.25
N LYS A 519 -28.51 2.73 1.73
CA LYS A 519 -29.09 3.40 0.56
C LYS A 519 -29.90 4.61 1.02
N ILE A 520 -29.62 5.78 0.48
CA ILE A 520 -30.26 7.05 0.82
C ILE A 520 -30.96 7.57 -0.42
N ARG A 521 -32.28 7.71 -0.36
CA ARG A 521 -33.05 8.31 -1.45
C ARG A 521 -32.87 9.83 -1.41
N VAL A 522 -32.57 10.42 -2.56
CA VAL A 522 -32.46 11.87 -2.72
C VAL A 522 -33.51 12.32 -3.73
N SER A 523 -34.24 13.38 -3.39
CA SER A 523 -35.21 14.02 -4.29
C SER A 523 -34.53 15.12 -5.12
N PRO A 524 -35.01 15.39 -6.35
CA PRO A 524 -34.56 16.52 -7.15
C PRO A 524 -34.71 17.84 -6.42
N GLY A 525 -33.91 18.83 -6.80
CA GLY A 525 -33.95 20.16 -6.22
C GLY A 525 -32.58 20.82 -6.06
N GLU A 526 -32.61 22.04 -5.55
CA GLU A 526 -31.41 22.80 -5.28
C GLU A 526 -30.65 22.22 -4.08
N ASN A 527 -29.34 21.96 -4.27
CA ASN A 527 -28.40 21.48 -3.25
C ASN A 527 -28.83 20.18 -2.51
N THR A 528 -29.85 19.45 -2.96
CA THR A 528 -30.32 18.23 -2.28
C THR A 528 -29.26 17.13 -2.29
N LEU A 529 -28.55 16.98 -3.41
CA LEU A 529 -27.41 16.07 -3.52
C LEU A 529 -26.24 16.53 -2.62
N PHE A 530 -25.93 17.82 -2.57
CA PHE A 530 -24.91 18.36 -1.67
C PHE A 530 -25.22 18.00 -0.21
N GLU A 531 -26.46 18.22 0.24
CA GLU A 531 -26.88 17.90 1.60
C GLU A 531 -26.87 16.39 1.87
N ALA A 532 -27.21 15.58 0.87
CA ALA A 532 -27.15 14.12 0.98
C ALA A 532 -25.72 13.62 1.13
N VAL A 533 -24.76 14.13 0.34
CA VAL A 533 -23.34 13.76 0.44
C VAL A 533 -22.75 14.23 1.77
N ARG A 534 -23.07 15.45 2.21
CA ARG A 534 -22.59 16.00 3.49
C ARG A 534 -22.99 15.14 4.70
N ASN A 535 -24.16 14.49 4.63
CA ASN A 535 -24.69 13.63 5.68
C ASN A 535 -24.45 12.13 5.45
N ALA A 536 -23.78 11.77 4.35
CA ALA A 536 -23.47 10.38 4.03
C ALA A 536 -22.36 9.84 4.95
N GLU A 537 -22.37 8.53 5.16
CA GLU A 537 -21.30 7.79 5.83
C GLU A 537 -20.49 6.95 4.82
N TYR A 538 -19.35 6.43 5.28
CA TYR A 538 -18.46 5.60 4.45
C TYR A 538 -19.24 4.48 3.74
N GLY A 539 -19.15 4.46 2.41
CA GLY A 539 -19.74 3.42 1.58
C GLY A 539 -21.22 3.57 1.29
N ASP A 540 -21.87 4.65 1.74
CA ASP A 540 -23.29 4.93 1.45
C ASP A 540 -23.56 5.10 -0.05
N VAL A 541 -24.80 4.81 -0.43
CA VAL A 541 -25.30 4.87 -1.81
C VAL A 541 -26.44 5.88 -1.91
N LEU A 542 -26.21 6.99 -2.58
CA LEU A 542 -27.20 8.01 -2.87
C LEU A 542 -27.99 7.63 -4.13
N GLU A 543 -29.26 7.28 -3.95
CA GLU A 543 -30.20 6.94 -5.03
C GLU A 543 -31.03 8.17 -5.41
N LEU A 544 -30.64 8.80 -6.52
CA LEU A 544 -31.30 9.97 -7.08
C LEU A 544 -32.59 9.56 -7.81
N ALA A 545 -33.72 10.13 -7.42
CA ALA A 545 -34.95 10.03 -8.21
C ALA A 545 -34.83 10.87 -9.50
N GLU A 546 -35.61 10.51 -10.53
CA GLU A 546 -35.69 11.29 -11.79
C GLU A 546 -36.03 12.76 -11.51
N GLY A 547 -35.30 13.65 -12.16
CA GLY A 547 -35.53 15.09 -12.14
C GLY A 547 -34.23 15.89 -12.26
N ASP A 548 -34.33 17.20 -12.06
CA ASP A 548 -33.21 18.14 -12.12
C ASP A 548 -32.63 18.42 -10.73
N TYR A 549 -31.31 18.38 -10.64
CA TYR A 549 -30.53 18.68 -9.43
C TYR A 549 -29.61 19.86 -9.74
N LEU A 550 -29.85 21.00 -9.09
CA LEU A 550 -29.03 22.20 -9.26
C LEU A 550 -28.09 22.38 -8.07
N MET A 551 -26.79 22.31 -8.31
CA MET A 551 -25.77 22.48 -7.28
C MET A 551 -25.18 23.89 -7.34
N THR A 552 -25.61 24.74 -6.41
CA THR A 552 -25.02 26.08 -6.19
C THR A 552 -23.74 26.01 -5.33
N LYS A 553 -23.45 24.83 -4.76
CA LYS A 553 -22.31 24.52 -3.90
C LYS A 553 -21.52 23.35 -4.48
N SER A 554 -20.19 23.41 -4.35
CA SER A 554 -19.34 22.25 -4.63
C SER A 554 -19.50 21.19 -3.55
N ILE A 555 -19.41 19.93 -3.95
CA ILE A 555 -19.59 18.76 -3.09
C ILE A 555 -18.22 18.23 -2.68
N GLU A 556 -17.92 18.31 -1.39
CA GLU A 556 -16.70 17.73 -0.81
C GLU A 556 -16.92 16.24 -0.51
N VAL A 557 -16.13 15.38 -1.15
CA VAL A 557 -16.16 13.93 -1.00
C VAL A 557 -15.00 13.51 -0.12
N ASN A 558 -15.26 13.26 1.17
CA ASN A 558 -14.24 12.96 2.19
C ASN A 558 -14.16 11.46 2.57
N HIS A 559 -15.07 10.65 2.03
CA HIS A 559 -15.09 9.19 2.17
C HIS A 559 -15.67 8.56 0.90
N PRO A 560 -15.55 7.25 0.68
CA PRO A 560 -16.13 6.57 -0.47
C PRO A 560 -17.65 6.69 -0.49
N ILE A 561 -18.19 7.21 -1.59
CA ILE A 561 -19.62 7.33 -1.82
C ILE A 561 -20.00 6.84 -3.21
N THR A 562 -21.23 6.38 -3.35
CA THR A 562 -21.82 6.07 -4.65
C THR A 562 -23.01 6.99 -4.91
N VAL A 563 -23.04 7.65 -6.06
CA VAL A 563 -24.19 8.43 -6.53
C VAL A 563 -24.74 7.74 -7.77
N ARG A 564 -26.02 7.38 -7.74
CA ARG A 564 -26.66 6.68 -8.86
C ARG A 564 -28.10 7.10 -9.09
N ALA A 565 -28.59 6.90 -10.31
CA ALA A 565 -30.02 7.03 -10.57
C ALA A 565 -30.84 5.88 -9.96
N LYS A 566 -32.12 6.18 -9.75
CA LYS A 566 -33.18 5.20 -9.54
C LYS A 566 -34.15 5.28 -10.73
N GLY A 567 -33.84 4.54 -11.79
CA GLY A 567 -34.63 4.54 -13.03
C GLY A 567 -33.98 5.40 -14.10
N LYS A 568 -34.72 6.38 -14.65
CA LYS A 568 -34.21 7.28 -15.69
C LYS A 568 -33.11 8.19 -15.14
N LYS A 569 -32.10 8.49 -15.98
CA LYS A 569 -30.96 9.33 -15.61
C LYS A 569 -31.44 10.72 -15.14
N PRO A 570 -31.17 11.14 -13.89
CA PRO A 570 -31.40 12.50 -13.45
C PRO A 570 -30.38 13.43 -14.10
N THR A 571 -30.73 14.71 -14.24
CA THR A 571 -29.82 15.73 -14.75
C THR A 571 -29.25 16.54 -13.60
N ILE A 572 -27.92 16.62 -13.50
CA ILE A 572 -27.20 17.40 -12.50
C ILE A 572 -26.54 18.58 -13.21
N ARG A 573 -26.88 19.79 -12.75
CA ARG A 573 -26.27 21.07 -13.16
C ARG A 573 -25.60 21.72 -11.97
N PHE A 574 -24.64 22.61 -12.22
CA PHE A 574 -23.89 23.25 -11.15
C PHE A 574 -23.36 24.62 -11.53
N GLU A 575 -23.37 25.55 -10.56
CA GLU A 575 -23.00 26.97 -10.73
C GLU A 575 -21.63 27.32 -10.12
N LYS A 576 -20.90 26.31 -9.66
CA LYS A 576 -19.52 26.44 -9.17
C LYS A 576 -18.54 26.01 -10.24
N ASN A 577 -17.27 26.40 -10.08
CA ASN A 577 -16.18 25.95 -10.95
C ASN A 577 -15.86 24.44 -10.80
N SER A 578 -16.41 23.77 -9.79
CA SER A 578 -16.31 22.33 -9.55
C SER A 578 -17.61 21.79 -8.97
N LEU A 579 -18.06 20.64 -9.48
CA LEU A 579 -19.21 19.91 -8.92
C LEU A 579 -18.75 19.02 -7.75
N PHE A 580 -17.85 18.06 -8.01
CA PHE A 580 -17.30 17.17 -6.99
C PHE A 580 -15.82 17.43 -6.73
N ASN A 581 -15.46 17.46 -5.45
CA ASN A 581 -14.11 17.61 -4.95
C ASN A 581 -13.75 16.35 -4.16
N ILE A 582 -12.90 15.49 -4.72
CA ILE A 582 -12.39 14.31 -4.03
C ILE A 582 -11.26 14.75 -3.11
N GLU A 583 -11.55 14.77 -1.81
CA GLU A 583 -10.63 15.20 -0.76
C GLU A 583 -9.95 13.99 -0.10
N ASN A 584 -9.01 14.21 0.83
CA ASN A 584 -8.24 13.12 1.44
C ASN A 584 -9.16 12.08 2.14
N GLY A 585 -9.13 10.83 1.69
CA GLY A 585 -10.02 9.76 2.14
C GLY A 585 -11.26 9.56 1.27
N GLY A 586 -11.55 10.49 0.37
CA GLY A 586 -12.65 10.42 -0.60
C GLY A 586 -12.45 9.40 -1.71
N ALA A 587 -13.55 8.84 -2.19
CA ALA A 587 -13.62 8.10 -3.44
C ALA A 587 -15.04 8.25 -4.02
N LEU A 588 -15.17 8.24 -5.34
CA LEU A 588 -16.43 8.57 -6.00
C LEU A 588 -16.80 7.52 -7.04
N ALA A 589 -18.03 7.02 -6.96
CA ALA A 589 -18.63 6.20 -8.01
C ALA A 589 -19.91 6.85 -8.51
N LEU A 590 -20.01 7.08 -9.82
CA LEU A 590 -21.13 7.70 -10.51
C LEU A 590 -21.76 6.69 -11.48
N TYR A 591 -23.07 6.46 -11.33
CA TYR A 591 -23.81 5.52 -12.17
C TYR A 591 -25.09 6.13 -12.73
N ASP A 592 -25.33 5.95 -14.03
CA ASP A 592 -26.61 6.29 -14.65
C ASP A 592 -27.00 7.78 -14.54
N LEU A 593 -26.05 8.71 -14.62
CA LEU A 593 -26.28 10.14 -14.43
C LEU A 593 -26.15 10.92 -15.73
N LYS A 594 -26.90 12.02 -15.88
CA LYS A 594 -26.58 13.08 -16.84
C LYS A 594 -25.97 14.26 -16.08
N ILE A 595 -24.78 14.68 -16.47
CA ILE A 595 -24.10 15.86 -15.94
C ILE A 595 -24.01 16.89 -17.05
N ASP A 596 -24.58 18.05 -16.80
CA ASP A 596 -24.81 19.13 -17.78
C ASP A 596 -24.15 20.41 -17.25
N GLY A 597 -23.17 20.92 -17.98
CA GLY A 597 -22.38 22.10 -17.60
C GLY A 597 -22.96 23.45 -18.01
N ALA A 598 -24.16 23.50 -18.61
CA ALA A 598 -24.69 24.73 -19.19
C ALA A 598 -24.91 25.86 -18.16
N GLU A 599 -25.13 25.52 -16.89
CA GLU A 599 -25.32 26.48 -15.78
C GLU A 599 -24.01 26.78 -15.02
N SER A 600 -22.87 26.23 -15.48
CA SER A 600 -21.57 26.51 -14.89
C SER A 600 -21.14 27.95 -15.13
N PRO A 601 -20.31 28.52 -14.24
CA PRO A 601 -19.88 29.90 -14.39
C PRO A 601 -19.07 30.05 -15.67
N ASP A 602 -19.25 31.18 -16.37
CA ASP A 602 -18.43 31.58 -17.51
C ASP A 602 -17.01 31.94 -17.04
N TYR A 603 -16.23 30.91 -16.74
CA TYR A 603 -14.88 31.01 -16.22
C TYR A 603 -14.03 29.88 -16.77
N SER A 604 -12.81 30.22 -17.21
CA SER A 604 -11.89 29.22 -17.74
C SER A 604 -11.44 28.23 -16.67
N GLY A 605 -11.22 26.97 -17.05
CA GLY A 605 -10.60 26.00 -16.14
C GLY A 605 -11.57 25.33 -15.17
N ASN A 606 -12.88 25.42 -15.43
CA ASN A 606 -13.90 24.65 -14.72
C ASN A 606 -13.61 23.14 -14.78
N SER A 607 -14.21 22.39 -13.87
CA SER A 607 -14.11 20.94 -13.82
C SER A 607 -15.41 20.34 -13.32
N VAL A 608 -15.83 19.17 -13.78
CA VAL A 608 -16.91 18.46 -13.09
C VAL A 608 -16.38 17.86 -11.80
N ILE A 609 -15.27 17.13 -11.90
CA ILE A 609 -14.60 16.44 -10.81
C ILE A 609 -13.19 17.02 -10.69
N ARG A 610 -12.77 17.31 -9.47
CA ARG A 610 -11.38 17.58 -9.17
C ARG A 610 -10.92 16.85 -7.92
N THR A 611 -9.61 16.62 -7.81
CA THR A 611 -9.03 16.20 -6.52
C THR A 611 -8.76 17.43 -5.63
N SER A 612 -8.35 17.17 -4.39
CA SER A 612 -7.89 18.21 -3.47
C SER A 612 -6.81 19.06 -4.11
N ARG A 613 -6.80 20.36 -3.80
CA ARG A 613 -5.70 21.25 -4.19
C ARG A 613 -4.45 21.07 -3.33
N TYR A 614 -4.58 20.31 -2.25
CA TYR A 614 -3.55 20.01 -1.28
C TYR A 614 -3.18 18.52 -1.37
N SER A 615 -2.09 18.14 -0.71
CA SER A 615 -1.66 16.74 -0.60
C SER A 615 -2.79 15.82 -0.13
N MET A 616 -2.86 14.63 -0.72
CA MET A 616 -3.69 13.54 -0.22
C MET A 616 -2.78 12.36 0.06
N ASN A 617 -2.69 11.91 1.30
CA ASN A 617 -1.97 10.69 1.65
C ASN A 617 -2.83 9.43 1.48
N ARG A 618 -4.15 9.53 1.36
CA ARG A 618 -5.02 8.41 0.97
C ARG A 618 -5.23 8.40 -0.54
N ASN A 619 -5.02 7.23 -1.14
CA ASN A 619 -5.33 7.02 -2.55
C ASN A 619 -6.85 6.99 -2.73
N TYR A 620 -7.33 7.44 -3.89
CA TYR A 620 -8.76 7.45 -4.21
C TYR A 620 -9.09 6.49 -5.35
N LYS A 621 -10.39 6.19 -5.50
CA LYS A 621 -10.95 5.52 -6.68
C LYS A 621 -11.99 6.42 -7.32
N LEU A 622 -11.99 6.47 -8.65
CA LEU A 622 -13.05 7.12 -9.44
C LEU A 622 -13.67 6.10 -10.39
N ILE A 623 -14.98 5.92 -10.31
CA ILE A 623 -15.75 5.07 -11.22
C ILE A 623 -16.85 5.92 -11.85
N ILE A 624 -16.94 5.89 -13.17
CA ILE A 624 -17.98 6.55 -13.96
C ILE A 624 -18.52 5.51 -14.93
N GLU A 625 -19.79 5.16 -14.77
CA GLU A 625 -20.42 4.12 -15.57
C GLU A 625 -21.83 4.51 -16.01
N ASN A 626 -22.12 4.29 -17.29
CA ASN A 626 -23.40 4.68 -17.91
C ASN A 626 -23.78 6.15 -17.68
N CYS A 627 -22.81 7.07 -17.71
CA CYS A 627 -23.05 8.49 -17.48
C CYS A 627 -22.91 9.31 -18.78
N ASP A 628 -23.67 10.40 -18.87
CA ASP A 628 -23.62 11.34 -19.99
C ASP A 628 -23.09 12.68 -19.48
N PHE A 629 -21.96 13.14 -20.01
CA PHE A 629 -21.37 14.45 -19.70
C PHE A 629 -21.54 15.34 -20.93
N THR A 630 -22.30 16.42 -20.79
CA THR A 630 -22.60 17.33 -21.90
C THR A 630 -22.38 18.79 -21.53
N ASP A 631 -22.12 19.61 -22.54
CA ASP A 631 -22.18 21.07 -22.48
C ASP A 631 -21.21 21.65 -21.43
N LEU A 632 -19.99 21.09 -21.42
CA LEU A 632 -18.85 21.55 -20.63
C LEU A 632 -18.01 22.51 -21.48
N ASP A 633 -18.64 23.54 -22.04
CA ASP A 633 -18.03 24.41 -23.04
C ASP A 633 -18.39 25.89 -22.90
N VAL A 634 -19.07 26.28 -21.80
CA VAL A 634 -19.42 27.68 -21.48
C VAL A 634 -18.22 28.64 -21.59
N ASN A 635 -17.02 28.15 -21.26
CA ASN A 635 -15.75 28.81 -21.52
C ASN A 635 -14.69 27.72 -21.82
N HIS A 636 -13.49 28.13 -22.21
CA HIS A 636 -12.39 27.22 -22.55
C HIS A 636 -11.83 26.45 -21.33
N SER A 637 -11.17 25.32 -21.62
CA SER A 637 -10.46 24.51 -20.62
C SER A 637 -11.34 23.92 -19.51
N PHE A 638 -12.61 23.61 -19.81
CA PHE A 638 -13.52 22.95 -18.88
C PHE A 638 -13.32 21.43 -18.95
N ASN A 639 -12.86 20.82 -17.85
CA ASN A 639 -12.45 19.41 -17.80
C ASN A 639 -13.54 18.53 -17.17
N VAL A 640 -13.54 17.23 -17.45
CA VAL A 640 -14.34 16.27 -16.66
C VAL A 640 -13.62 15.97 -15.35
N LEU A 641 -12.39 15.44 -15.42
CA LEU A 641 -11.51 15.23 -14.28
C LEU A 641 -10.28 16.13 -14.38
N LYS A 642 -10.06 16.93 -13.34
CA LYS A 642 -8.83 17.71 -13.14
C LYS A 642 -8.18 17.35 -11.81
N ILE A 643 -6.99 16.76 -11.86
CA ILE A 643 -6.24 16.42 -10.64
C ILE A 643 -5.23 17.53 -10.27
N TYR A 644 -4.69 17.43 -9.07
CA TYR A 644 -3.58 18.24 -8.58
C TYR A 644 -2.41 17.36 -8.10
N LYS A 645 -1.23 17.97 -7.96
CA LYS A 645 -0.03 17.31 -7.45
C LYS A 645 -0.27 16.67 -6.08
N ASN A 646 0.47 15.60 -5.81
CA ASN A 646 0.45 14.81 -4.58
C ASN A 646 -0.90 14.11 -4.31
N THR A 647 -1.72 13.92 -5.35
CA THR A 647 -2.94 13.12 -5.30
C THR A 647 -2.78 11.88 -6.18
N PHE A 648 -3.24 10.72 -5.70
CA PHE A 648 -3.00 9.44 -6.37
C PHE A 648 -4.27 8.60 -6.45
N ALA A 649 -4.61 8.14 -7.66
CA ALA A 649 -5.71 7.23 -7.89
C ALA A 649 -5.21 5.77 -7.88
N ASP A 650 -5.81 4.92 -7.05
CA ASP A 650 -5.68 3.47 -7.20
C ASP A 650 -6.29 3.03 -8.54
N SER A 651 -7.43 3.64 -8.89
CA SER A 651 -8.08 3.42 -10.19
C SER A 651 -8.95 4.58 -10.65
N VAL A 652 -8.94 4.80 -11.96
CA VAL A 652 -9.89 5.65 -12.70
C VAL A 652 -10.56 4.78 -13.77
N VAL A 653 -11.88 4.63 -13.69
CA VAL A 653 -12.65 3.73 -14.55
C VAL A 653 -13.78 4.49 -15.23
N LEU A 654 -13.76 4.52 -16.56
CA LEU A 654 -14.85 5.02 -17.42
C LEU A 654 -15.45 3.84 -18.19
N ARG A 655 -16.77 3.63 -18.08
CA ARG A 655 -17.47 2.57 -18.81
C ARG A 655 -18.80 3.01 -19.38
N ASN A 656 -19.13 2.56 -20.58
CA ASN A 656 -20.47 2.74 -21.17
C ASN A 656 -20.96 4.20 -21.15
N SER A 657 -20.05 5.16 -21.23
CA SER A 657 -20.33 6.58 -20.93
C SER A 657 -20.06 7.46 -22.13
N THR A 658 -20.81 8.55 -22.25
CA THR A 658 -20.70 9.52 -23.35
C THR A 658 -20.20 10.85 -22.83
N PHE A 659 -19.24 11.43 -23.54
CA PHE A 659 -18.61 12.72 -23.27
C PHE A 659 -18.75 13.58 -24.52
N LYS A 660 -19.47 14.70 -24.42
CA LYS A 660 -19.81 15.53 -25.58
C LYS A 660 -19.74 17.03 -25.29
N ASN A 661 -19.26 17.83 -26.24
CA ASN A 661 -19.16 19.29 -26.13
C ASN A 661 -18.33 19.71 -24.90
N ILE A 662 -17.03 19.38 -24.91
CA ILE A 662 -16.14 19.62 -23.76
C ILE A 662 -14.96 20.46 -24.22
N SER A 663 -14.79 21.67 -23.69
CA SER A 663 -13.73 22.59 -24.15
C SER A 663 -12.34 22.26 -23.60
N GLY A 664 -12.25 21.49 -22.50
CA GLY A 664 -11.02 20.99 -21.90
C GLY A 664 -10.79 19.50 -22.17
N ALA A 665 -10.11 18.82 -21.25
CA ALA A 665 -9.84 17.39 -21.34
C ALA A 665 -10.87 16.55 -20.56
N VAL A 666 -11.04 15.28 -20.92
CA VAL A 666 -11.86 14.37 -20.11
C VAL A 666 -11.06 13.86 -18.90
N LEU A 667 -9.91 13.22 -19.13
CA LEU A 667 -9.01 12.79 -18.05
C LEU A 667 -7.66 13.51 -18.13
N SER A 668 -7.45 14.50 -17.26
CA SER A 668 -6.12 15.12 -17.05
C SER A 668 -5.41 14.42 -15.89
N LEU A 669 -4.61 13.39 -16.18
CA LEU A 669 -3.79 12.64 -15.22
C LEU A 669 -2.29 12.95 -15.39
N ASP A 670 -2.00 14.25 -15.56
CA ASP A 670 -0.70 14.82 -15.95
C ASP A 670 -0.26 15.97 -15.03
N ALA A 671 -0.58 15.90 -13.74
CA ALA A 671 -0.15 16.92 -12.77
C ALA A 671 1.33 16.78 -12.35
N GLU A 672 1.91 15.59 -12.45
CA GLU A 672 3.25 15.25 -11.93
C GLU A 672 4.32 15.34 -13.02
N MET A 673 4.71 16.57 -13.37
CA MET A 673 5.57 16.87 -14.52
C MET A 673 7.04 17.14 -14.16
N ASP A 674 7.48 16.79 -12.95
CA ASP A 674 8.83 17.10 -12.47
C ASP A 674 9.89 16.06 -12.91
N ASP A 675 9.50 15.05 -13.69
CA ASP A 675 10.36 14.00 -14.26
C ASP A 675 11.19 13.19 -13.23
N ILE A 676 10.61 12.96 -12.04
CA ILE A 676 11.24 12.18 -10.95
C ILE A 676 10.56 10.83 -10.67
N GLY A 677 9.73 10.33 -11.60
CA GLY A 677 9.08 9.03 -11.48
C GLY A 677 7.76 9.02 -10.71
N ILE A 678 7.28 10.17 -10.25
CA ILE A 678 5.95 10.32 -9.65
C ILE A 678 4.89 10.34 -10.76
N TYR A 679 3.73 9.71 -10.50
CA TYR A 679 2.56 9.72 -11.36
C TYR A 679 1.28 9.70 -10.53
N SER A 680 0.13 9.89 -11.16
CA SER A 680 -1.12 10.17 -10.44
C SER A 680 -2.20 9.10 -10.50
N ALA A 681 -2.01 8.03 -11.27
CA ALA A 681 -2.97 6.94 -11.37
C ALA A 681 -2.30 5.60 -11.67
N GLU A 682 -2.61 4.59 -10.86
CA GLU A 682 -2.10 3.23 -11.08
C GLU A 682 -2.83 2.55 -12.24
N ASN A 683 -4.15 2.43 -12.15
CA ASN A 683 -4.98 1.74 -13.14
C ASN A 683 -5.95 2.70 -13.81
N VAL A 684 -5.89 2.80 -15.14
CA VAL A 684 -6.82 3.59 -15.95
C VAL A 684 -7.57 2.65 -16.89
N VAL A 685 -8.89 2.66 -16.84
CA VAL A 685 -9.76 1.84 -17.69
C VAL A 685 -10.74 2.75 -18.43
N ILE A 686 -10.77 2.64 -19.75
CA ILE A 686 -11.76 3.27 -20.63
C ILE A 686 -12.36 2.15 -21.48
N ASP A 687 -13.64 1.87 -21.32
CA ASP A 687 -14.27 0.74 -22.02
C ASP A 687 -15.67 1.10 -22.50
N ASN A 688 -15.91 0.91 -23.80
CA ASN A 688 -17.19 1.21 -24.45
C ASN A 688 -17.65 2.67 -24.21
N CYS A 689 -16.73 3.62 -24.36
CA CYS A 689 -17.00 5.06 -24.18
C CYS A 689 -17.08 5.80 -25.51
N GLN A 690 -17.83 6.88 -25.53
CA GLN A 690 -17.96 7.78 -26.69
C GLN A 690 -17.45 9.17 -26.32
N PHE A 691 -16.47 9.67 -27.09
CA PHE A 691 -15.90 10.99 -26.97
C PHE A 691 -16.20 11.76 -28.25
N GLU A 692 -16.98 12.82 -28.17
CA GLU A 692 -17.36 13.65 -29.33
C GLU A 692 -17.16 15.14 -29.01
N ASP A 693 -16.52 15.88 -29.91
CA ASP A 693 -16.33 17.33 -29.78
C ASP A 693 -15.60 17.72 -28.47
N ILE A 694 -14.39 17.19 -28.30
CA ILE A 694 -13.52 17.45 -27.14
C ILE A 694 -12.38 18.37 -27.58
N GLY A 695 -12.32 19.58 -27.03
CA GLY A 695 -11.28 20.56 -27.32
C GLY A 695 -9.89 20.10 -26.88
N GLY A 696 -9.78 19.59 -25.65
CA GLY A 696 -8.57 18.97 -25.11
C GLY A 696 -8.42 17.48 -25.48
N ALA A 697 -7.53 16.78 -24.79
CA ALA A 697 -7.40 15.33 -24.95
C ALA A 697 -8.53 14.57 -24.22
N ALA A 698 -8.91 13.41 -24.71
CA ALA A 698 -9.72 12.47 -23.95
C ALA A 698 -8.93 11.93 -22.73
N LEU A 699 -7.62 11.70 -22.90
CA LEU A 699 -6.73 11.24 -21.83
C LEU A 699 -5.34 11.84 -21.97
N ASN A 700 -4.86 12.50 -20.92
CA ASN A 700 -3.44 12.71 -20.66
C ASN A 700 -3.03 11.81 -19.50
N LEU A 701 -2.05 10.93 -19.69
CA LEU A 701 -1.53 10.05 -18.65
C LEU A 701 0.00 10.15 -18.61
N HIS A 702 0.54 10.64 -17.51
CA HIS A 702 1.95 11.01 -17.43
C HIS A 702 2.68 10.37 -16.24
N ARG A 703 3.87 9.84 -16.52
CA ARG A 703 4.93 9.48 -15.59
C ARG A 703 6.28 9.85 -16.20
N GLY A 704 6.87 10.95 -15.76
CA GLY A 704 8.16 11.42 -16.26
C GLY A 704 9.36 10.76 -15.58
N GLY A 705 10.55 10.95 -16.16
CA GLY A 705 11.81 10.55 -15.54
C GLY A 705 12.33 9.15 -15.88
N ARG A 706 13.28 8.68 -15.08
CA ARG A 706 14.00 7.40 -15.27
C ARG A 706 13.87 6.42 -14.10
N ASP A 707 12.89 6.62 -13.24
CA ASP A 707 12.61 5.68 -12.15
C ASP A 707 12.08 4.35 -12.70
N GLU A 708 12.51 3.25 -12.09
CA GLU A 708 12.11 1.86 -12.43
C GLU A 708 11.50 1.13 -11.22
N SER A 709 11.13 1.88 -10.17
CA SER A 709 10.77 1.36 -8.84
C SER A 709 9.26 1.12 -8.69
N THR A 710 8.48 1.49 -9.70
CA THR A 710 7.02 1.49 -9.71
C THR A 710 6.44 0.49 -10.71
N PHE A 711 5.11 0.30 -10.68
CA PHE A 711 4.41 -0.64 -11.56
C PHE A 711 3.63 0.07 -12.67
N GLY A 712 2.88 1.12 -12.32
CA GLY A 712 2.06 1.87 -13.25
C GLY A 712 2.73 3.10 -13.87
N PRO A 713 1.97 3.89 -14.64
CA PRO A 713 0.56 3.67 -14.94
C PRO A 713 0.29 2.44 -15.82
N MET A 714 -0.89 1.85 -15.66
CA MET A 714 -1.44 0.75 -16.46
C MET A 714 -2.74 1.21 -17.13
N LEU A 715 -2.81 1.17 -18.46
CA LEU A 715 -3.95 1.58 -19.27
C LEU A 715 -4.60 0.39 -19.98
N GLN A 716 -5.92 0.28 -19.84
CA GLN A 716 -6.79 -0.52 -20.70
C GLN A 716 -7.80 0.40 -21.39
N MET A 717 -7.79 0.44 -22.72
CA MET A 717 -8.69 1.26 -23.52
C MET A 717 -9.34 0.42 -24.62
N ASN A 718 -10.62 0.13 -24.47
CA ASN A 718 -11.32 -0.84 -25.31
C ASN A 718 -12.60 -0.26 -25.93
N ASN A 719 -12.89 -0.68 -27.17
CA ASN A 719 -14.21 -0.51 -27.81
C ASN A 719 -14.77 0.92 -27.77
N SER A 720 -13.91 1.93 -27.83
CA SER A 720 -14.29 3.33 -27.61
C SER A 720 -14.11 4.17 -28.86
N THR A 721 -14.96 5.20 -29.03
CA THR A 721 -14.95 6.07 -30.21
C THR A 721 -14.51 7.48 -29.85
N PHE A 722 -13.64 8.08 -30.67
CA PHE A 722 -13.09 9.41 -30.52
C PHE A 722 -13.35 10.21 -31.78
N LYS A 723 -14.27 11.17 -31.73
CA LYS A 723 -14.68 11.98 -32.87
C LYS A 723 -14.42 13.46 -32.58
N ASN A 724 -13.63 14.13 -33.41
CA ASN A 724 -13.25 15.53 -33.21
C ASN A 724 -12.65 15.80 -31.81
N VAL A 725 -11.57 15.08 -31.48
CA VAL A 725 -10.90 15.14 -30.16
C VAL A 725 -9.52 15.78 -30.29
N GLY A 726 -9.22 16.74 -29.40
CA GLY A 726 -7.89 17.31 -29.22
C GLY A 726 -7.56 18.52 -30.10
N GLY A 727 -8.54 19.06 -30.83
CA GLY A 727 -8.33 20.11 -31.83
C GLY A 727 -8.09 21.52 -31.30
N ASP A 728 -8.35 21.82 -30.02
CA ASP A 728 -8.18 23.17 -29.48
C ASP A 728 -6.69 23.55 -29.39
N GLN A 729 -6.36 24.78 -29.78
CA GLN A 729 -5.00 25.33 -29.72
C GLN A 729 -4.38 25.33 -28.30
N ARG A 730 -5.20 25.27 -27.25
CA ARG A 730 -4.76 25.18 -25.85
C ARG A 730 -4.41 23.76 -25.43
N ASN A 731 -4.72 22.75 -26.24
CA ASN A 731 -4.30 21.38 -26.03
C ASN A 731 -2.79 21.24 -26.27
N LYS A 732 -1.99 21.48 -25.22
CA LYS A 732 -0.52 21.44 -25.29
C LYS A 732 0.05 20.07 -25.67
N SER A 733 -0.69 18.98 -25.41
CA SER A 733 -0.27 17.64 -25.85
C SER A 733 -0.27 17.51 -27.38
N GLY A 734 -1.14 18.28 -28.06
CA GLY A 734 -1.43 18.13 -29.48
C GLY A 734 -1.88 16.72 -29.83
N ALA A 735 -2.61 16.05 -28.94
CA ALA A 735 -3.02 14.65 -29.04
C ALA A 735 -4.50 14.49 -28.65
N SER A 736 -5.16 13.44 -29.18
CA SER A 736 -6.46 12.99 -28.66
C SER A 736 -6.29 12.14 -27.41
N VAL A 737 -5.20 11.37 -27.36
CA VAL A 737 -4.74 10.59 -26.22
C VAL A 737 -3.22 10.74 -26.11
N SER A 738 -2.71 11.16 -24.95
CA SER A 738 -1.28 11.36 -24.69
C SER A 738 -0.81 10.46 -23.56
N LEU A 739 0.09 9.53 -23.89
CA LEU A 739 0.65 8.55 -22.96
C LEU A 739 2.16 8.78 -22.82
N HIS A 740 2.59 9.21 -21.64
CA HIS A 740 4.01 9.43 -21.32
C HIS A 740 4.41 8.54 -20.16
N GLY A 741 5.38 7.65 -20.38
CA GLY A 741 5.96 6.77 -19.37
C GLY A 741 5.04 5.69 -18.79
N VAL A 742 3.90 5.45 -19.45
CA VAL A 742 2.95 4.38 -19.13
C VAL A 742 3.63 3.02 -19.28
N GLN A 743 3.55 2.17 -18.25
CA GLN A 743 4.31 0.93 -18.17
C GLN A 743 3.59 -0.25 -18.81
N VAL A 744 2.26 -0.24 -18.81
CA VAL A 744 1.44 -1.23 -19.51
C VAL A 744 0.31 -0.50 -20.24
N THR A 745 0.21 -0.69 -21.54
CA THR A 745 -0.81 -0.09 -22.40
C THR A 745 -1.43 -1.17 -23.28
N HIS A 746 -2.73 -1.38 -23.13
CA HIS A 746 -3.53 -2.20 -24.04
C HIS A 746 -4.66 -1.35 -24.63
N ILE A 747 -4.63 -1.17 -25.95
CA ILE A 747 -5.66 -0.45 -26.70
C ILE A 747 -6.25 -1.42 -27.73
N THR A 748 -7.57 -1.60 -27.75
CA THR A 748 -8.21 -2.56 -28.65
C THR A 748 -9.58 -2.06 -29.13
N GLY A 749 -9.89 -2.22 -30.41
CA GLY A 749 -11.24 -1.93 -30.91
C GLY A 749 -11.62 -0.44 -30.87
N CYS A 750 -10.67 0.49 -30.93
CA CYS A 750 -10.96 1.92 -30.81
C CYS A 750 -11.04 2.60 -32.17
N ASP A 751 -11.99 3.53 -32.35
CA ASP A 751 -12.18 4.29 -33.60
C ASP A 751 -11.87 5.77 -33.35
N PHE A 752 -10.87 6.29 -34.05
CA PHE A 752 -10.49 7.69 -34.04
C PHE A 752 -10.88 8.31 -35.38
N THR A 753 -11.80 9.27 -35.35
CA THR A 753 -12.28 9.99 -36.53
C THR A 753 -12.10 11.49 -36.33
N ASP A 754 -11.56 12.19 -37.34
CA ASP A 754 -11.34 13.65 -37.33
C ASP A 754 -10.61 14.16 -36.07
N SER A 755 -9.69 13.36 -35.51
CA SER A 755 -9.09 13.62 -34.20
C SER A 755 -7.59 13.91 -34.30
N LYS A 756 -7.02 14.48 -33.24
CA LYS A 756 -5.57 14.53 -33.07
C LYS A 756 -4.99 13.12 -32.84
N PRO A 757 -3.69 12.89 -33.08
CA PRO A 757 -3.11 11.55 -32.98
C PRO A 757 -3.15 11.00 -31.55
N LEU A 758 -3.07 9.67 -31.46
CA LEU A 758 -2.61 8.97 -30.27
C LEU A 758 -1.08 9.14 -30.17
N LYS A 759 -0.60 9.72 -29.06
CA LYS A 759 0.83 9.96 -28.81
C LYS A 759 1.39 9.04 -27.72
N LEU A 760 2.52 8.42 -28.03
CA LEU A 760 3.25 7.53 -27.14
C LEU A 760 4.67 8.09 -26.88
N HIS A 761 5.01 8.25 -25.60
CA HIS A 761 6.36 8.53 -25.15
C HIS A 761 6.79 7.45 -24.15
N LEU A 762 7.41 6.39 -24.65
CA LEU A 762 7.85 5.24 -23.87
C LEU A 762 9.15 5.58 -23.12
N VAL A 763 9.20 5.35 -21.82
CA VAL A 763 10.40 5.62 -21.01
C VAL A 763 11.05 4.31 -20.56
N VAL A 764 12.10 4.39 -19.74
CA VAL A 764 12.73 3.22 -19.12
C VAL A 764 11.68 2.33 -18.41
N GLY A 765 11.99 1.06 -18.24
CA GLY A 765 11.04 0.10 -17.64
C GLY A 765 10.70 -1.10 -18.52
N GLU A 766 11.10 -1.08 -19.80
CA GLU A 766 10.62 -2.02 -20.84
C GLU A 766 9.08 -2.07 -20.87
N PRO A 767 8.42 -0.92 -21.16
CA PRO A 767 6.96 -0.83 -21.12
C PRO A 767 6.32 -1.77 -22.14
N ILE A 768 5.19 -2.37 -21.77
CA ILE A 768 4.42 -3.26 -22.63
C ILE A 768 3.31 -2.45 -23.29
N THR A 769 3.45 -2.15 -24.58
CA THR A 769 2.42 -1.43 -25.34
C THR A 769 1.90 -2.30 -26.49
N LYS A 770 0.59 -2.58 -26.47
CA LYS A 770 -0.12 -3.32 -27.53
C LYS A 770 -1.33 -2.50 -28.00
N ILE A 771 -1.42 -2.29 -29.31
CA ILE A 771 -2.55 -1.60 -29.96
C ILE A 771 -3.11 -2.53 -31.02
N LYS A 772 -4.40 -2.84 -30.96
CA LYS A 772 -5.03 -3.82 -31.86
C LYS A 772 -6.38 -3.35 -32.40
N ASP A 773 -6.77 -3.85 -33.56
CA ASP A 773 -8.13 -3.74 -34.09
C ASP A 773 -8.71 -2.31 -34.06
N SER A 774 -7.87 -1.30 -34.28
CA SER A 774 -8.23 0.11 -34.08
C SER A 774 -8.15 0.89 -35.40
N LYS A 775 -9.03 1.86 -35.57
CA LYS A 775 -9.21 2.63 -36.80
C LYS A 775 -8.87 4.09 -36.59
N PHE A 776 -8.26 4.70 -37.61
CA PHE A 776 -7.85 6.09 -37.61
C PHE A 776 -8.29 6.73 -38.93
N ASN A 777 -9.49 7.30 -38.95
CA ASN A 777 -10.12 7.93 -40.11
C ASN A 777 -9.90 9.45 -40.06
N ASN A 778 -9.32 10.03 -41.12
CA ASN A 778 -8.94 11.45 -41.16
C ASN A 778 -8.21 11.92 -39.87
N THR A 779 -7.40 11.01 -39.32
CA THR A 779 -6.67 11.18 -38.07
C THR A 779 -5.23 10.79 -38.33
N GLU A 780 -4.29 11.60 -37.85
CA GLU A 780 -2.86 11.30 -37.97
C GLU A 780 -2.55 9.93 -37.36
N LYS A 781 -1.60 9.21 -37.96
CA LYS A 781 -1.13 7.91 -37.45
C LYS A 781 -0.63 8.03 -36.01
N VAL A 782 -0.53 6.90 -35.31
CA VAL A 782 0.09 6.82 -33.99
C VAL A 782 1.49 7.46 -34.03
N VAL A 783 1.72 8.43 -33.14
CA VAL A 783 3.02 9.13 -33.03
C VAL A 783 3.75 8.58 -31.82
N ALA A 784 4.82 7.83 -32.07
CA ALA A 784 5.71 7.33 -31.03
C ALA A 784 7.13 7.87 -31.23
N HIS A 785 7.82 8.22 -30.14
CA HIS A 785 9.22 8.66 -30.22
C HIS A 785 10.21 7.49 -30.46
N ASP A 786 9.75 6.26 -30.26
CA ASP A 786 10.48 5.01 -30.45
C ASP A 786 9.54 3.93 -31.04
N GLY A 787 10.11 2.92 -31.69
CA GLY A 787 9.36 1.86 -32.37
C GLY A 787 9.08 0.62 -31.50
N SER A 788 9.13 0.73 -30.17
CA SER A 788 9.12 -0.44 -29.26
C SER A 788 7.72 -0.94 -28.88
N TYR A 789 6.66 -0.44 -29.52
CA TYR A 789 5.28 -0.90 -29.34
C TYR A 789 4.89 -1.98 -30.37
N LYS A 790 3.89 -2.80 -30.04
CA LYS A 790 3.32 -3.80 -30.96
C LYS A 790 1.97 -3.31 -31.48
N ASP A 791 1.79 -3.33 -32.79
CA ASP A 791 0.52 -3.11 -33.47
C ASP A 791 0.05 -4.35 -34.23
N GLU A 792 -1.28 -4.50 -34.34
CA GLU A 792 -1.93 -5.57 -35.10
C GLU A 792 -3.26 -5.03 -35.65
N ASP A 793 -3.53 -5.23 -36.94
CA ASP A 793 -4.79 -4.85 -37.60
C ASP A 793 -5.22 -3.39 -37.35
N LEU A 794 -4.29 -2.45 -37.56
CA LEU A 794 -4.59 -1.01 -37.54
C LEU A 794 -5.01 -0.51 -38.93
N ASP A 795 -6.14 0.17 -38.96
CA ASP A 795 -6.71 0.75 -40.18
C ASP A 795 -6.49 2.27 -40.20
N PHE A 796 -6.01 2.80 -41.33
CA PHE A 796 -5.70 4.22 -41.50
C PHE A 796 -6.31 4.69 -42.82
N ASP A 797 -7.44 5.41 -42.72
CA ASP A 797 -8.22 5.90 -43.86
C ASP A 797 -8.21 7.44 -43.96
#